data_AF-A0A0L0W6I1-F1
#
_entry.id   AF-A0A0L0W6I1-F1
#
_cell.length_a   1.000
_cell.length_b   1.000
_cell.length_c   1.000
_cell.angle_alpha   90.00
_cell.angle_beta   90.00
_cell.angle_gamma   90.00
#
_symmetry.space_group_name_H-M   'P 1'
#
loop_
_entity.id
_entity.type
_entity.pdbx_description
1 polymer ?
#
loop_
_entity_poly.entity_id
_entity_poly.type
_entity_poly.pdbx_seq_one_letter_code
_entity_poly.pdbx_strand_id
1 'polypeptide(L)'
;MHQYAKLFGTARIPTRDGCRIKTFGDSKHVVVMRRGQFYSFDVMDSEHRPVLSERELLVHRSDIIRDADRLPISKVAQSSIGLLTTERRPTWAALRQDLLKDPHSPNNEYLKVIDSALFIVCLDNSSPRTADAICSTMLCGTYELQGRRGVQVGTCLNRWYDKLQIIVCADGQAGVNFEHSAVDGHTVLRFVRDVYTELVLRFAKSINTDSHTLFKAKPSPWAQSARAKKPSTSSDQADSMHQEVINTIPKKLEWQLSNTLKASIRFAETRLSDSICQNEVLALEFEDYGKKFIISQNLSPDAFVQMAIQVCYFSLYGRIKSIYEPAMTKAFSHGRTEGIRSVSNCSIKFIKTFCSDFDNQAKISALREACEYHQKLSKQCSQGLGQDRILYAMYCLAKQEIRQESSDSSSNDSKAEKLPKIFRDSGYGLLNHSTLGTSNCGNAALRLFGFAPVVSDGYGIGYIIKEDGLSFVISSKHLQTRRFVESLRAYFIEIRRILLSETDSSNSNPNNPTDHPPSTSKWNPLQHHHKSHHQNCDRESSFHHRHTNRYLDHDPGGNYIWHDKLAMVDPSHHKHQPPESDQPFVRADDLTPHNNEELLTSGYGFFDSTEVDEIFSLNAENFGDNNPQQRLKPPVEKEHETRRRCMVSGH
;
A
#
# COMPACT_ATOMS: atom_id res chain seq x y z
N MET A 1 -20.89 -7.56 -4.79
CA MET A 1 -20.12 -7.80 -3.55
C MET A 1 -19.20 -9.05 -3.61
N HIS A 2 -18.83 -9.57 -4.78
CA HIS A 2 -18.13 -10.87 -4.91
C HIS A 2 -16.82 -10.99 -4.10
N GLN A 3 -16.05 -9.90 -3.97
CA GLN A 3 -14.79 -9.89 -3.23
C GLN A 3 -14.94 -10.17 -1.72
N TYR A 4 -16.11 -9.88 -1.12
CA TYR A 4 -16.30 -10.07 0.32
C TYR A 4 -16.23 -11.54 0.74
N ALA A 5 -16.65 -12.46 -0.15
CA ALA A 5 -16.52 -13.89 0.06
C ALA A 5 -15.05 -14.37 0.09
N LYS A 6 -14.11 -13.55 -0.37
CA LYS A 6 -12.66 -13.83 -0.39
C LYS A 6 -11.88 -13.14 0.73
N LEU A 7 -12.56 -12.40 1.62
CA LEU A 7 -11.90 -11.63 2.68
C LEU A 7 -11.38 -12.54 3.81
N PHE A 8 -12.16 -13.55 4.18
CA PHE A 8 -11.83 -14.51 5.23
C PHE A 8 -11.65 -15.91 4.66
N GLY A 9 -10.98 -16.78 5.43
CA GLY A 9 -10.77 -18.19 5.07
C GLY A 9 -10.06 -18.35 3.73
N THR A 10 -9.30 -17.34 3.29
CA THR A 10 -8.73 -17.28 1.93
C THR A 10 -7.21 -17.15 2.00
N ALA A 11 -6.52 -17.84 1.09
CA ALA A 11 -5.07 -17.88 0.96
C ALA A 11 -4.60 -17.86 -0.50
N ARG A 12 -3.43 -17.24 -0.75
CA ARG A 12 -2.72 -17.31 -2.04
C ARG A 12 -1.69 -18.43 -2.02
N ILE A 13 -2.09 -19.60 -2.51
CA ILE A 13 -1.23 -20.79 -2.51
C ILE A 13 -0.27 -20.73 -3.73
N PRO A 14 1.06 -20.77 -3.54
CA PRO A 14 2.00 -20.89 -4.64
C PRO A 14 1.95 -22.31 -5.25
N THR A 15 2.00 -22.41 -6.58
CA THR A 15 2.17 -23.67 -7.31
C THR A 15 3.26 -23.50 -8.39
N ARG A 16 3.61 -24.59 -9.09
CA ARG A 16 4.60 -24.52 -10.19
C ARG A 16 4.10 -23.68 -11.37
N ASP A 17 2.79 -23.67 -11.60
CA ASP A 17 2.13 -23.10 -12.78
C ASP A 17 1.45 -21.75 -12.45
N GLY A 18 1.93 -21.05 -11.41
CA GLY A 18 1.40 -19.76 -10.95
C GLY A 18 0.89 -19.79 -9.51
N CYS A 19 0.05 -18.81 -9.15
CA CYS A 19 -0.56 -18.74 -7.82
C CYS A 19 -2.05 -19.04 -7.88
N ARG A 20 -2.56 -19.86 -6.95
CA ARG A 20 -4.00 -20.13 -6.82
C ARG A 20 -4.57 -19.48 -5.56
N ILE A 21 -5.55 -18.60 -5.75
CA ILE A 21 -6.39 -18.13 -4.64
C ILE A 21 -7.37 -19.25 -4.28
N LYS A 22 -7.34 -19.69 -3.02
CA LYS A 22 -8.27 -20.69 -2.49
C LYS A 22 -9.01 -20.13 -1.28
N THR A 23 -10.33 -20.27 -1.28
CA THR A 23 -11.23 -19.91 -0.18
C THR A 23 -11.80 -21.19 0.47
N PHE A 24 -11.92 -21.18 1.79
CA PHE A 24 -12.39 -22.25 2.65
C PHE A 24 -13.60 -21.72 3.44
N GLY A 25 -14.82 -21.96 2.93
CA GLY A 25 -16.06 -21.39 3.47
C GLY A 25 -16.52 -22.00 4.81
N ASP A 26 -15.97 -23.17 5.15
CA ASP A 26 -16.20 -23.95 6.37
C ASP A 26 -15.25 -23.59 7.52
N SER A 27 -14.40 -22.57 7.34
CA SER A 27 -13.41 -22.13 8.33
C SER A 27 -14.02 -21.61 9.63
N LYS A 28 -13.45 -22.05 10.76
CA LYS A 28 -13.90 -21.73 12.12
C LYS A 28 -12.81 -21.18 13.03
N HIS A 29 -11.55 -21.32 12.61
CA HIS A 29 -10.37 -21.05 13.43
C HIS A 29 -9.60 -19.80 12.99
N VAL A 30 -8.84 -19.30 13.95
CA VAL A 30 -7.89 -18.20 13.80
C VAL A 30 -6.50 -18.72 14.08
N VAL A 31 -5.50 -18.17 13.38
CA VAL A 31 -4.08 -18.43 13.67
C VAL A 31 -3.45 -17.17 14.24
N VAL A 32 -2.80 -17.30 15.39
CA VAL A 32 -2.08 -16.23 16.07
C VAL A 32 -0.58 -16.45 15.91
N MET A 33 0.14 -15.40 15.52
CA MET A 33 1.60 -15.39 15.39
C MET A 33 2.25 -14.51 16.45
N ARG A 34 3.22 -15.07 17.19
CA ARG A 34 4.05 -14.35 18.15
C ARG A 34 5.50 -14.78 18.01
N ARG A 35 6.40 -13.84 17.70
CA ARG A 35 7.84 -14.09 17.49
C ARG A 35 8.09 -15.31 16.57
N GLY A 36 7.43 -15.33 15.41
CA GLY A 36 7.56 -16.39 14.40
C GLY A 36 6.94 -17.75 14.77
N GLN A 37 6.31 -17.89 15.94
CA GLN A 37 5.62 -19.11 16.38
C GLN A 37 4.11 -18.98 16.15
N PHE A 38 3.48 -20.09 15.78
CA PHE A 38 2.08 -20.15 15.33
C PHE A 38 1.22 -20.92 16.33
N TYR A 39 0.02 -20.40 16.60
CA TYR A 39 -0.96 -21.01 17.51
C TYR A 39 -2.34 -20.98 16.83
N SER A 40 -3.06 -22.10 16.83
CA SER A 40 -4.39 -22.22 16.20
C SER A 40 -5.44 -22.65 17.21
N PHE A 41 -6.63 -22.06 17.13
CA PHE A 41 -7.82 -22.47 17.88
C PHE A 41 -9.12 -22.02 17.19
N ASP A 42 -10.20 -22.74 17.45
CA ASP A 42 -11.53 -22.42 16.95
C ASP A 42 -12.10 -21.19 17.66
N VAL A 43 -12.67 -20.28 16.88
CA VAL A 43 -13.34 -19.05 17.34
C VAL A 43 -14.84 -19.04 17.01
N MET A 44 -15.31 -19.95 16.16
CA MET A 44 -16.72 -20.14 15.81
C MET A 44 -17.13 -21.61 15.78
N ASP A 45 -18.43 -21.87 15.77
CA ASP A 45 -19.03 -23.20 15.54
C ASP A 45 -19.48 -23.40 14.08
N SER A 46 -20.10 -24.55 13.78
CA SER A 46 -20.67 -24.88 12.46
C SER A 46 -21.77 -23.94 11.97
N GLU A 47 -22.41 -23.18 12.85
CA GLU A 47 -23.40 -22.14 12.51
C GLU A 47 -22.77 -20.73 12.47
N HIS A 48 -21.43 -20.64 12.47
CA HIS A 48 -20.65 -19.40 12.51
C HIS A 48 -20.94 -18.51 13.74
N ARG A 49 -21.38 -19.10 14.87
CA ARG A 49 -21.58 -18.38 16.13
C ARG A 49 -20.27 -18.35 16.94
N PRO A 50 -19.93 -17.24 17.61
CA PRO A 50 -18.71 -17.15 18.41
C PRO A 50 -18.75 -18.12 19.61
N VAL A 51 -17.67 -18.89 19.79
CA VAL A 51 -17.53 -19.90 20.86
C VAL A 51 -16.70 -19.42 22.06
N LEU A 52 -16.07 -18.25 21.95
CA LEU A 52 -15.20 -17.66 22.98
C LEU A 52 -15.70 -16.28 23.41
N SER A 53 -15.62 -16.02 24.72
CA SER A 53 -15.80 -14.68 25.31
C SER A 53 -14.51 -13.85 25.23
N GLU A 54 -14.65 -12.53 25.40
CA GLU A 54 -13.50 -11.61 25.51
C GLU A 54 -12.50 -12.02 26.59
N ARG A 55 -13.00 -12.53 27.73
CA ARG A 55 -12.16 -12.94 28.85
C ARG A 55 -11.31 -14.16 28.50
N GLU A 56 -11.88 -15.14 27.80
CA GLU A 56 -11.14 -16.31 27.32
C GLU A 56 -10.10 -15.91 26.27
N LEU A 57 -10.46 -15.02 25.32
CA LEU A 57 -9.50 -14.49 24.34
C LEU A 57 -8.34 -13.72 24.99
N LEU A 58 -8.58 -12.97 26.07
CA LEU A 58 -7.54 -12.30 26.85
C LEU A 58 -6.61 -13.28 27.58
N VAL A 59 -7.14 -14.40 28.09
CA VAL A 59 -6.32 -15.49 28.67
C VAL A 59 -5.48 -16.12 27.56
N HIS A 60 -6.08 -16.53 26.44
CA HIS A 60 -5.38 -17.13 25.31
C HIS A 60 -4.25 -16.24 24.79
N ARG A 61 -4.50 -14.94 24.60
CA ARG A 61 -3.49 -13.94 24.22
C ARG A 61 -2.32 -13.93 25.21
N SER A 62 -2.62 -13.93 26.51
CA SER A 62 -1.61 -13.84 27.57
C SER A 62 -0.78 -15.12 27.65
N ASP A 63 -1.38 -16.28 27.44
CA ASP A 63 -0.68 -17.57 27.44
C ASP A 63 0.17 -17.78 26.18
N ILE A 64 -0.32 -17.37 25.00
CA ILE A 64 0.44 -17.35 23.75
C ILE A 64 1.69 -16.49 23.89
N ILE A 65 1.57 -15.27 24.44
CA ILE A 65 2.71 -14.39 24.71
C ILE A 65 3.68 -15.06 25.69
N ARG A 66 3.16 -15.59 26.81
CA ARG A 66 3.97 -16.22 27.88
C ARG A 66 4.71 -17.47 27.42
N ASP A 67 4.18 -18.23 26.47
CA ASP A 67 4.86 -19.38 25.87
C ASP A 67 5.88 -18.94 24.80
N ALA A 68 5.44 -18.16 23.82
CA ALA A 68 6.25 -17.75 22.70
C ALA A 68 7.49 -16.93 23.10
N ASP A 69 7.38 -16.10 24.15
CA ASP A 69 8.48 -15.25 24.61
C ASP A 69 9.59 -16.03 25.35
N ARG A 70 9.36 -17.31 25.71
CA ARG A 70 10.39 -18.20 26.29
C ARG A 70 11.45 -18.63 25.27
N LEU A 71 11.12 -18.68 23.98
CA LEU A 71 12.02 -19.22 22.96
C LEU A 71 13.20 -18.25 22.72
N PRO A 72 14.47 -18.67 22.83
CA PRO A 72 15.61 -17.79 22.59
C PRO A 72 15.62 -17.19 21.17
N ILE A 73 16.09 -15.95 21.02
CA ILE A 73 16.09 -15.23 19.72
C ILE A 73 16.78 -16.02 18.59
N SER A 74 17.86 -16.75 18.91
CA SER A 74 18.59 -17.59 17.95
C SER A 74 17.80 -18.83 17.50
N LYS A 75 16.84 -19.29 18.31
CA LYS A 75 15.92 -20.37 17.92
C LYS A 75 14.74 -19.84 17.13
N VAL A 76 14.21 -18.66 17.49
CA VAL A 76 13.17 -17.96 16.70
C VAL A 76 13.63 -17.75 15.25
N ALA A 77 14.81 -17.16 15.03
CA ALA A 77 15.32 -16.93 13.67
C ALA A 77 15.42 -18.25 12.86
N GLN A 78 15.98 -19.30 13.46
CA GLN A 78 16.10 -20.64 12.85
C GLN A 78 14.77 -21.34 12.52
N SER A 79 13.64 -20.88 13.09
CA SER A 79 12.32 -21.48 12.91
C SER A 79 11.26 -20.53 12.32
N SER A 80 11.64 -19.33 11.88
CA SER A 80 10.71 -18.30 11.38
C SER A 80 10.24 -18.59 9.95
N ILE A 81 9.50 -19.70 9.78
CA ILE A 81 9.03 -20.21 8.49
C ILE A 81 8.14 -19.22 7.71
N GLY A 82 7.51 -18.25 8.39
CA GLY A 82 6.75 -17.17 7.74
C GLY A 82 7.58 -16.36 6.73
N LEU A 83 8.90 -16.28 6.92
CA LEU A 83 9.84 -15.69 5.96
C LEU A 83 9.77 -16.35 4.57
N LEU A 84 9.44 -17.64 4.48
CA LEU A 84 9.33 -18.30 3.17
C LEU A 84 8.19 -17.72 2.31
N THR A 85 7.24 -17.00 2.91
CA THR A 85 6.17 -16.30 2.17
C THR A 85 6.64 -15.01 1.48
N THR A 86 7.85 -14.50 1.77
CA THR A 86 8.45 -13.33 1.07
C THR A 86 9.31 -13.72 -0.14
N GLU A 87 9.42 -15.01 -0.45
CA GLU A 87 10.23 -15.52 -1.56
C GLU A 87 9.65 -15.22 -2.95
N ARG A 88 10.49 -15.34 -4.00
CA ARG A 88 9.99 -15.44 -5.40
C ARG A 88 8.96 -16.57 -5.45
N ARG A 89 7.83 -16.37 -6.16
CA ARG A 89 6.72 -17.34 -6.15
C ARG A 89 7.12 -18.77 -6.58
N PRO A 90 7.99 -18.98 -7.59
CA PRO A 90 8.51 -20.32 -7.90
C PRO A 90 9.36 -20.93 -6.78
N THR A 91 10.19 -20.12 -6.12
CA THR A 91 11.00 -20.57 -4.96
C THR A 91 10.10 -20.96 -3.79
N TRP A 92 9.09 -20.15 -3.47
CA TRP A 92 8.12 -20.51 -2.43
C TRP A 92 7.32 -21.76 -2.81
N ALA A 93 6.91 -21.92 -4.08
CA ALA A 93 6.23 -23.12 -4.55
C ALA A 93 7.06 -24.39 -4.31
N ALA A 94 8.35 -24.37 -4.64
CA ALA A 94 9.26 -25.49 -4.42
C ALA A 94 9.47 -25.80 -2.93
N LEU A 95 9.75 -24.79 -2.11
CA LEU A 95 9.93 -24.96 -0.66
C LEU A 95 8.64 -25.43 0.04
N ARG A 96 7.47 -25.00 -0.44
CA ARG A 96 6.17 -25.48 0.04
C ARG A 96 5.89 -26.91 -0.40
N GLN A 97 6.46 -27.40 -1.51
CA GLN A 97 6.45 -28.82 -1.87
C GLN A 97 7.40 -29.63 -0.97
N ASP A 98 8.60 -29.12 -0.65
CA ASP A 98 9.52 -29.77 0.29
C ASP A 98 8.92 -29.91 1.70
N LEU A 99 8.14 -28.92 2.17
CA LEU A 99 7.37 -29.01 3.42
C LEU A 99 6.30 -30.11 3.43
N LEU A 100 5.83 -30.52 2.26
CA LEU A 100 4.79 -31.54 2.06
C LEU A 100 5.36 -32.92 1.68
N LYS A 101 6.69 -33.04 1.53
CA LYS A 101 7.36 -34.22 1.00
C LYS A 101 7.31 -35.43 1.93
N ASP A 102 7.33 -35.20 3.24
CA ASP A 102 7.21 -36.25 4.26
C ASP A 102 5.72 -36.39 4.68
N PRO A 103 5.03 -37.50 4.34
CA PRO A 103 3.64 -37.71 4.71
C PRO A 103 3.44 -38.01 6.20
N HIS A 104 4.51 -38.33 6.95
CA HIS A 104 4.46 -38.54 8.40
C HIS A 104 4.71 -37.24 9.18
N SER A 105 5.12 -36.17 8.50
CA SER A 105 5.34 -34.87 9.11
C SER A 105 4.03 -34.11 9.35
N PRO A 106 3.83 -33.47 10.52
CA PRO A 106 2.63 -32.67 10.78
C PRO A 106 2.57 -31.36 9.95
N ASN A 107 3.66 -31.02 9.24
CA ASN A 107 3.76 -29.83 8.39
C ASN A 107 2.61 -29.70 7.36
N ASN A 108 2.10 -30.82 6.82
CA ASN A 108 0.98 -30.82 5.88
C ASN A 108 -0.32 -30.31 6.53
N GLU A 109 -0.63 -30.81 7.72
CA GLU A 109 -1.78 -30.32 8.50
C GLU A 109 -1.58 -28.88 8.96
N TYR A 110 -0.36 -28.47 9.31
CA TYR A 110 -0.08 -27.08 9.69
C TYR A 110 -0.26 -26.11 8.51
N LEU A 111 0.16 -26.47 7.29
CA LEU A 111 -0.12 -25.68 6.09
C LEU A 111 -1.62 -25.62 5.79
N LYS A 112 -2.37 -26.74 5.91
CA LYS A 112 -3.83 -26.72 5.77
C LYS A 112 -4.50 -25.81 6.79
N VAL A 113 -4.08 -25.87 8.06
CA VAL A 113 -4.59 -25.00 9.14
C VAL A 113 -4.33 -23.53 8.83
N ILE A 114 -3.13 -23.15 8.39
CA ILE A 114 -2.80 -21.76 8.07
C ILE A 114 -3.55 -21.28 6.83
N ASP A 115 -3.58 -22.07 5.74
CA ASP A 115 -4.28 -21.72 4.51
C ASP A 115 -5.78 -21.52 4.73
N SER A 116 -6.40 -22.39 5.55
CA SER A 116 -7.84 -22.33 5.82
C SER A 116 -8.25 -21.37 6.93
N ALA A 117 -7.32 -20.85 7.76
CA ALA A 117 -7.65 -19.94 8.85
C ALA A 117 -8.41 -18.69 8.36
N LEU A 118 -9.36 -18.20 9.15
CA LEU A 118 -10.17 -17.02 8.82
C LEU A 118 -9.27 -15.82 8.46
N PHE A 119 -8.32 -15.53 9.33
CA PHE A 119 -7.25 -14.54 9.17
C PHE A 119 -6.12 -14.87 10.16
N ILE A 120 -4.98 -14.19 10.01
CA ILE A 120 -3.85 -14.27 10.94
C ILE A 120 -3.91 -13.09 11.91
N VAL A 121 -3.50 -13.29 13.18
CA VAL A 121 -3.30 -12.20 14.15
C VAL A 121 -1.83 -12.17 14.57
N CYS A 122 -1.09 -11.12 14.18
CA CYS A 122 0.32 -10.94 14.53
C CYS A 122 0.42 -10.10 15.81
N LEU A 123 0.84 -10.74 16.92
CA LEU A 123 1.10 -10.09 18.21
C LEU A 123 2.57 -9.66 18.27
N ASP A 124 2.87 -8.44 17.83
CA ASP A 124 4.22 -7.92 17.79
C ASP A 124 4.73 -7.46 19.16
N ASN A 125 6.05 -7.53 19.37
CA ASN A 125 6.72 -7.10 20.59
C ASN A 125 7.31 -5.68 20.48
N SER A 126 7.14 -5.00 19.35
CA SER A 126 7.55 -3.61 19.14
C SER A 126 6.52 -2.62 19.71
N SER A 127 6.99 -1.39 19.94
CA SER A 127 6.16 -0.22 20.25
C SER A 127 6.58 0.96 19.37
N PRO A 128 6.17 0.99 18.08
CA PRO A 128 6.64 1.98 17.11
C PRO A 128 6.13 3.39 17.44
N ARG A 129 7.06 4.32 17.71
CA ARG A 129 6.75 5.67 18.25
C ARG A 129 6.45 6.74 17.20
N THR A 130 6.94 6.59 15.96
CA THR A 130 6.73 7.54 14.86
C THR A 130 5.75 6.98 13.85
N ALA A 131 5.08 7.85 13.08
CA ALA A 131 4.22 7.45 11.98
C ALA A 131 4.98 6.58 10.96
N ASP A 132 6.22 6.96 10.60
CA ASP A 132 7.14 6.18 9.76
C ASP A 132 7.33 4.76 10.29
N ALA A 133 7.68 4.61 11.58
CA ALA A 133 7.92 3.31 12.20
C ALA A 133 6.66 2.45 12.27
N ILE A 134 5.49 3.06 12.47
CA ILE A 134 4.20 2.36 12.38
C ILE A 134 4.00 1.85 10.95
N CYS A 135 4.19 2.70 9.94
CA CYS A 135 4.03 2.32 8.53
C CYS A 135 4.97 1.19 8.12
N SER A 136 6.27 1.25 8.43
CA SER A 136 7.22 0.16 8.16
C SER A 136 6.81 -1.13 8.86
N THR A 137 6.39 -1.05 10.14
CA THR A 137 5.93 -2.22 10.92
C THR A 137 4.72 -2.89 10.28
N MET A 138 3.75 -2.11 9.78
CA MET A 138 2.54 -2.65 9.15
C MET A 138 2.76 -3.11 7.69
N LEU A 139 3.72 -2.55 6.98
CA LEU A 139 4.01 -2.88 5.58
C LEU A 139 4.83 -4.18 5.45
N CYS A 140 6.03 -4.21 6.02
CA CYS A 140 6.99 -5.32 5.89
C CYS A 140 7.60 -5.80 7.22
N GLY A 141 7.34 -5.06 8.31
CA GLY A 141 7.96 -5.30 9.61
C GLY A 141 9.34 -4.64 9.73
N THR A 142 9.90 -4.66 10.94
CA THR A 142 11.23 -4.12 11.23
C THR A 142 12.32 -5.18 11.13
N TYR A 143 13.54 -4.72 10.81
CA TYR A 143 14.77 -5.50 10.84
C TYR A 143 15.73 -4.90 11.89
N GLU A 144 16.27 -5.75 12.75
CA GLU A 144 17.32 -5.42 13.71
C GLU A 144 18.30 -6.61 13.83
N LEU A 145 19.56 -6.33 14.19
CA LEU A 145 20.54 -7.36 14.56
C LEU A 145 20.81 -7.34 16.07
N GLN A 146 20.79 -8.50 16.71
CA GLN A 146 21.09 -8.63 18.14
C GLN A 146 22.15 -9.70 18.45
N GLY A 147 22.94 -9.41 19.48
CA GLY A 147 24.01 -10.28 19.99
C GLY A 147 25.26 -10.34 19.11
N ARG A 148 26.35 -10.87 19.67
CA ARG A 148 27.69 -10.93 19.01
C ARG A 148 27.77 -11.73 17.71
N ARG A 149 26.71 -12.47 17.35
CA ARG A 149 26.62 -13.25 16.10
C ARG A 149 25.72 -12.60 15.04
N GLY A 150 25.20 -11.39 15.29
CA GLY A 150 24.31 -10.69 14.36
C GLY A 150 23.05 -11.51 14.04
N VAL A 151 22.33 -11.96 15.07
CA VAL A 151 21.07 -12.71 14.87
C VAL A 151 19.99 -11.71 14.46
N GLN A 152 19.32 -11.96 13.34
CA GLN A 152 18.18 -11.14 12.94
C GLN A 152 17.02 -11.28 13.93
N VAL A 153 16.46 -10.13 14.28
CA VAL A 153 15.22 -9.98 15.02
C VAL A 153 14.40 -8.85 14.41
N GLY A 154 13.27 -8.52 15.03
CA GLY A 154 12.31 -7.53 14.53
C GLY A 154 11.00 -8.18 14.09
N THR A 155 10.04 -7.35 13.69
CA THR A 155 8.67 -7.81 13.41
C THR A 155 8.51 -8.44 12.03
N CYS A 156 9.49 -8.29 11.13
CA CYS A 156 9.51 -8.96 9.82
C CYS A 156 9.43 -10.50 9.92
N LEU A 157 9.93 -11.07 11.02
CA LEU A 157 9.87 -12.51 11.33
C LEU A 157 8.46 -13.01 11.73
N ASN A 158 7.50 -12.11 11.94
CA ASN A 158 6.19 -12.39 12.55
C ASN A 158 5.03 -12.15 11.58
N ARG A 159 5.15 -12.63 10.34
CA ARG A 159 4.21 -12.37 9.23
C ARG A 159 3.92 -13.63 8.41
N TRP A 160 2.78 -13.65 7.72
CA TRP A 160 2.44 -14.65 6.70
C TRP A 160 1.70 -13.98 5.54
N TYR A 161 2.43 -13.63 4.48
CA TYR A 161 1.95 -12.70 3.45
C TYR A 161 0.93 -13.31 2.46
N ASP A 162 0.74 -14.63 2.45
CA ASP A 162 -0.28 -15.28 1.62
C ASP A 162 -1.72 -15.14 2.19
N LYS A 163 -1.93 -14.40 3.29
CA LYS A 163 -3.21 -14.26 4.03
C LYS A 163 -3.51 -12.81 4.40
N LEU A 164 -4.78 -12.53 4.71
CA LEU A 164 -5.17 -11.38 5.54
C LEU A 164 -4.58 -11.52 6.94
N GLN A 165 -3.84 -10.51 7.41
CA GLN A 165 -3.23 -10.48 8.75
C GLN A 165 -3.52 -9.16 9.49
N ILE A 166 -3.99 -9.28 10.73
CA ILE A 166 -4.23 -8.18 11.67
C ILE A 166 -3.01 -8.07 12.58
N ILE A 167 -2.31 -6.95 12.54
CA ILE A 167 -1.08 -6.73 13.31
C ILE A 167 -1.42 -5.87 14.53
N VAL A 168 -0.97 -6.27 15.72
CA VAL A 168 -1.15 -5.54 16.98
C VAL A 168 0.20 -5.48 17.70
N CYS A 169 0.69 -4.26 17.91
CA CYS A 169 1.93 -3.95 18.61
C CYS A 169 1.74 -3.98 20.14
N ALA A 170 2.84 -4.01 20.90
CA ALA A 170 2.81 -4.11 22.36
C ALA A 170 2.24 -2.85 23.06
N ASP A 171 2.25 -1.71 22.38
CA ASP A 171 1.63 -0.44 22.79
C ASP A 171 0.17 -0.28 22.31
N GLY A 172 -0.38 -1.28 21.62
CA GLY A 172 -1.73 -1.24 21.07
C GLY A 172 -1.86 -0.58 19.70
N GLN A 173 -0.76 -0.11 19.07
CA GLN A 173 -0.81 0.30 17.66
C GLN A 173 -1.21 -0.90 16.80
N ALA A 174 -2.23 -0.73 15.96
CA ALA A 174 -2.82 -1.81 15.18
C ALA A 174 -3.00 -1.44 13.71
N GLY A 175 -2.90 -2.43 12.83
CA GLY A 175 -3.05 -2.28 11.39
C GLY A 175 -3.47 -3.58 10.71
N VAL A 176 -3.81 -3.47 9.43
CA VAL A 176 -4.18 -4.63 8.59
C VAL A 176 -3.27 -4.65 7.38
N ASN A 177 -2.63 -5.79 7.17
CA ASN A 177 -1.85 -6.12 5.98
C ASN A 177 -2.57 -7.27 5.26
N PHE A 178 -2.66 -7.22 3.94
CA PHE A 178 -3.52 -8.14 3.18
C PHE A 178 -2.96 -8.50 1.81
N GLU A 179 -3.27 -9.72 1.38
CA GLU A 179 -2.95 -10.22 0.03
C GLU A 179 -3.90 -9.59 -1.00
N HIS A 180 -3.34 -8.91 -2.00
CA HIS A 180 -4.10 -8.02 -2.91
C HIS A 180 -4.74 -8.73 -4.12
N SER A 181 -4.30 -9.94 -4.47
CA SER A 181 -4.80 -10.63 -5.67
C SER A 181 -6.30 -10.92 -5.57
N ALA A 182 -6.75 -11.33 -4.38
CA ALA A 182 -8.13 -11.74 -4.12
C ALA A 182 -9.12 -10.57 -3.95
N VAL A 183 -8.68 -9.44 -3.36
CA VAL A 183 -9.55 -8.34 -2.91
C VAL A 183 -8.90 -6.97 -3.16
N ASP A 184 -9.69 -5.98 -3.59
CA ASP A 184 -9.25 -4.59 -3.68
C ASP A 184 -9.30 -3.90 -2.30
N GLY A 185 -8.43 -2.91 -2.09
CA GLY A 185 -8.31 -2.18 -0.83
C GLY A 185 -9.63 -1.62 -0.27
N HIS A 186 -10.60 -1.24 -1.12
CA HIS A 186 -11.91 -0.75 -0.66
C HIS A 186 -12.77 -1.82 0.05
N THR A 187 -12.59 -3.11 -0.28
CA THR A 187 -13.25 -4.22 0.41
C THR A 187 -12.68 -4.38 1.83
N VAL A 188 -11.35 -4.29 1.96
CA VAL A 188 -10.65 -4.35 3.26
C VAL A 188 -10.95 -3.09 4.09
N LEU A 189 -11.01 -1.92 3.46
CA LEU A 189 -11.38 -0.64 4.08
C LEU A 189 -12.76 -0.69 4.74
N ARG A 190 -13.73 -1.40 4.13
CA ARG A 190 -15.05 -1.60 4.74
C ARG A 190 -14.98 -2.47 5.99
N PHE A 191 -14.21 -3.55 5.95
CA PHE A 191 -13.97 -4.41 7.11
C PHE A 191 -13.31 -3.65 8.27
N VAL A 192 -12.23 -2.90 8.00
CA VAL A 192 -11.55 -2.09 9.03
C VAL A 192 -12.50 -1.05 9.63
N ARG A 193 -13.35 -0.42 8.81
CA ARG A 193 -14.37 0.52 9.29
C ARG A 193 -15.34 -0.13 10.27
N ASP A 194 -15.90 -1.28 9.92
CA ASP A 194 -16.92 -1.93 10.74
C ASP A 194 -16.30 -2.49 12.04
N VAL A 195 -15.05 -2.99 12.00
CA VAL A 195 -14.29 -3.36 13.21
C VAL A 195 -14.02 -2.16 14.11
N TYR A 196 -13.54 -1.04 13.56
CA TYR A 196 -13.27 0.17 14.34
C TYR A 196 -14.55 0.73 14.99
N THR A 197 -15.64 0.81 14.23
CA THR A 197 -16.95 1.23 14.74
C THR A 197 -17.41 0.31 15.88
N GLU A 198 -17.30 -1.02 15.73
CA GLU A 198 -17.63 -1.95 16.79
C GLU A 198 -16.78 -1.74 18.05
N LEU A 199 -15.47 -1.51 17.92
CA LEU A 199 -14.58 -1.25 19.06
C LEU A 199 -15.00 0.01 19.83
N VAL A 200 -15.33 1.10 19.13
CA VAL A 200 -15.85 2.34 19.74
C VAL A 200 -17.18 2.09 20.45
N LEU A 201 -18.11 1.35 19.81
CA LEU A 201 -19.42 1.03 20.40
C LEU A 201 -19.30 0.10 21.61
N ARG A 202 -18.36 -0.86 21.62
CA ARG A 202 -18.09 -1.73 22.78
C ARG A 202 -17.48 -0.94 23.93
N PHE A 203 -16.58 0.01 23.65
CA PHE A 203 -16.05 0.91 24.67
C PHE A 203 -17.17 1.76 25.28
N ALA A 204 -18.03 2.38 24.46
CA ALA A 204 -19.22 3.09 24.94
C ALA A 204 -20.11 2.17 25.79
N LYS A 205 -20.31 0.91 25.37
CA LYS A 205 -21.09 -0.09 26.12
C LYS A 205 -20.48 -0.49 27.46
N SER A 206 -19.15 -0.47 27.61
CA SER A 206 -18.50 -0.69 28.91
C SER A 206 -18.71 0.45 29.90
N ILE A 207 -19.13 1.64 29.43
CA ILE A 207 -19.43 2.82 30.25
C ILE A 207 -20.95 2.92 30.50
N ASN A 208 -21.76 2.74 29.46
CA ASN A 208 -23.22 2.73 29.52
C ASN A 208 -23.77 1.46 28.86
N THR A 209 -24.34 0.57 29.68
CA THR A 209 -24.85 -0.75 29.27
C THR A 209 -25.93 -0.72 28.18
N ASP A 210 -26.68 0.38 28.08
CA ASP A 210 -27.76 0.55 27.10
C ASP A 210 -27.23 0.81 25.68
N SER A 211 -25.95 1.16 25.54
CA SER A 211 -25.30 1.40 24.26
C SER A 211 -25.36 0.16 23.36
N HIS A 212 -25.75 0.36 22.10
CA HIS A 212 -25.86 -0.71 21.12
C HIS A 212 -24.51 -1.00 20.43
N THR A 213 -24.24 -2.27 20.16
CA THR A 213 -23.13 -2.72 19.30
C THR A 213 -23.59 -2.86 17.85
N LEU A 214 -22.64 -2.79 16.91
CA LEU A 214 -22.90 -3.01 15.49
C LEU A 214 -23.19 -4.49 15.23
N PHE A 215 -22.38 -5.38 15.80
CA PHE A 215 -22.59 -6.82 15.67
C PHE A 215 -23.48 -7.37 16.78
N LYS A 216 -24.40 -8.28 16.39
CA LYS A 216 -25.40 -8.91 17.26
C LYS A 216 -25.33 -10.45 17.16
N ALA A 217 -24.13 -11.00 17.14
CA ALA A 217 -23.91 -12.43 17.13
C ALA A 217 -24.37 -13.06 18.46
N LYS A 218 -25.23 -14.09 18.39
CA LYS A 218 -25.57 -14.89 19.57
C LYS A 218 -24.38 -15.78 19.92
N PRO A 219 -23.94 -15.85 21.19
CA PRO A 219 -22.93 -16.83 21.61
C PRO A 219 -23.37 -18.25 21.27
N SER A 220 -22.41 -19.08 20.89
CA SER A 220 -22.61 -20.50 20.64
C SER A 220 -23.07 -21.24 21.90
N PRO A 221 -23.92 -22.30 21.79
CA PRO A 221 -24.22 -23.20 22.90
C PRO A 221 -22.97 -23.86 23.52
N TRP A 222 -21.89 -23.99 22.75
CA TRP A 222 -20.64 -24.59 23.21
C TRP A 222 -19.78 -23.63 24.04
N ALA A 223 -20.04 -22.32 24.01
CA ALA A 223 -19.31 -21.30 24.78
C ALA A 223 -19.47 -21.49 26.30
N GLN A 224 -18.41 -21.22 27.08
CA GLN A 224 -18.44 -21.41 28.54
C GLN A 224 -19.53 -20.56 29.22
N SER A 225 -19.75 -19.34 28.73
CA SER A 225 -20.80 -18.44 29.20
C SER A 225 -22.23 -18.93 28.93
N ALA A 226 -22.43 -19.79 27.93
CA ALA A 226 -23.70 -20.44 27.63
C ALA A 226 -23.92 -21.71 28.48
N ARG A 227 -22.87 -22.50 28.73
CA ARG A 227 -22.92 -23.70 29.59
C ARG A 227 -23.39 -23.41 31.02
N ALA A 228 -23.13 -22.21 31.54
CA ALA A 228 -23.61 -21.75 32.85
C ALA A 228 -25.12 -21.44 32.91
N LYS A 229 -25.82 -21.41 31.77
CA LYS A 229 -27.26 -21.15 31.67
C LYS A 229 -27.98 -22.31 30.97
N LYS A 230 -27.99 -23.49 31.57
CA LYS A 230 -28.96 -24.55 31.22
C LYS A 230 -30.30 -24.27 31.94
N PRO A 231 -31.40 -23.97 31.22
CA PRO A 231 -32.73 -24.14 31.79
C PRO A 231 -33.04 -25.65 31.87
N SER A 232 -33.73 -26.06 32.93
CA SER A 232 -34.24 -27.42 33.07
C SER A 232 -35.57 -27.58 32.33
N THR A 233 -35.61 -28.27 31.17
CA THR A 233 -36.84 -28.92 30.66
C THR A 233 -36.58 -29.87 29.47
N SER A 234 -37.32 -30.98 29.48
CA SER A 234 -37.74 -31.85 28.36
C SER A 234 -36.69 -32.51 27.46
N SER A 235 -36.85 -33.83 27.29
CA SER A 235 -35.96 -34.78 26.61
C SER A 235 -35.85 -34.62 25.08
N ASP A 236 -36.81 -33.96 24.43
CA ASP A 236 -37.11 -34.25 23.02
C ASP A 236 -36.39 -33.33 22.01
N GLN A 237 -35.46 -32.49 22.47
CA GLN A 237 -34.57 -31.68 21.62
C GLN A 237 -33.07 -31.99 21.86
N ALA A 238 -32.74 -32.96 22.70
CA ALA A 238 -31.34 -33.29 23.01
C ALA A 238 -30.62 -34.02 21.84
N ASP A 239 -31.36 -34.77 21.02
CA ASP A 239 -30.80 -35.76 20.10
C ASP A 239 -30.32 -35.20 18.74
N SER A 240 -30.50 -33.90 18.46
CA SER A 240 -30.00 -33.27 17.21
C SER A 240 -28.73 -32.44 17.39
N MET A 241 -28.22 -32.28 18.61
CA MET A 241 -26.89 -31.73 18.83
C MET A 241 -25.82 -32.76 18.45
N HIS A 242 -25.57 -32.90 17.15
CA HIS A 242 -24.38 -33.57 16.64
C HIS A 242 -23.15 -33.09 17.42
N GLN A 243 -22.32 -34.04 17.85
CA GLN A 243 -21.27 -33.83 18.83
C GLN A 243 -20.06 -33.09 18.20
N GLU A 244 -20.26 -31.81 17.88
CA GLU A 244 -19.26 -30.98 17.22
C GLU A 244 -18.02 -30.82 18.11
N VAL A 245 -16.88 -31.27 17.59
CA VAL A 245 -15.58 -31.13 18.25
C VAL A 245 -15.02 -29.76 17.91
N ILE A 246 -15.09 -28.84 18.88
CA ILE A 246 -14.57 -27.47 18.78
C ILE A 246 -13.34 -27.38 19.69
N ASN A 247 -12.17 -27.15 19.10
CA ASN A 247 -10.90 -27.02 19.81
C ASN A 247 -10.59 -25.56 20.10
N THR A 248 -11.12 -25.06 21.21
CA THR A 248 -10.90 -23.68 21.68
C THR A 248 -9.53 -23.44 22.31
N ILE A 249 -8.75 -24.47 22.63
CA ILE A 249 -7.46 -24.33 23.32
C ILE A 249 -6.36 -24.00 22.29
N PRO A 250 -5.56 -22.93 22.47
CA PRO A 250 -4.48 -22.58 21.56
C PRO A 250 -3.46 -23.71 21.37
N LYS A 251 -3.51 -24.37 20.21
CA LYS A 251 -2.56 -25.41 19.82
C LYS A 251 -1.37 -24.81 19.08
N LYS A 252 -0.18 -24.95 19.64
CA LYS A 252 1.09 -24.57 18.99
C LYS A 252 1.35 -25.46 17.76
N LEU A 253 1.83 -24.87 16.66
CA LEU A 253 2.23 -25.59 15.45
C LEU A 253 3.77 -25.73 15.44
N GLU A 254 4.28 -26.94 15.63
CA GLU A 254 5.71 -27.22 15.83
C GLU A 254 6.36 -27.81 14.58
N TRP A 255 6.83 -26.94 13.70
CA TRP A 255 7.37 -27.29 12.40
C TRP A 255 8.58 -28.23 12.45
N GLN A 256 8.52 -29.31 11.67
CA GLN A 256 9.66 -30.19 11.43
C GLN A 256 10.46 -29.65 10.25
N LEU A 257 11.60 -29.03 10.52
CA LEU A 257 12.41 -28.35 9.51
C LEU A 257 13.67 -29.16 9.16
N SER A 258 13.76 -29.59 7.89
CA SER A 258 14.97 -30.16 7.30
C SER A 258 16.11 -29.14 7.26
N ASN A 259 17.34 -29.60 7.03
CA ASN A 259 18.49 -28.70 6.90
C ASN A 259 18.35 -27.77 5.68
N THR A 260 17.76 -28.25 4.58
CA THR A 260 17.41 -27.43 3.41
C THR A 260 16.46 -26.31 3.80
N LEU A 261 15.34 -26.61 4.47
CA LEU A 261 14.35 -25.61 4.89
C LEU A 261 14.95 -24.57 5.84
N LYS A 262 15.81 -24.98 6.78
CA LYS A 262 16.54 -24.05 7.67
C LYS A 262 17.49 -23.12 6.90
N ALA A 263 18.19 -23.63 5.89
CA ALA A 263 19.03 -22.81 5.02
C ALA A 263 18.17 -21.83 4.19
N SER A 264 17.05 -22.29 3.64
CA SER A 264 16.11 -21.43 2.90
C SER A 264 15.49 -20.33 3.76
N ILE A 265 15.14 -20.61 5.02
CA ILE A 265 14.68 -19.59 5.97
C ILE A 265 15.77 -18.52 6.15
N ARG A 266 17.04 -18.91 6.30
CA ARG A 266 18.16 -17.97 6.41
C ARG A 266 18.39 -17.15 5.13
N PHE A 267 18.17 -17.72 3.94
CA PHE A 267 18.28 -16.98 2.68
C PHE A 267 17.08 -16.04 2.44
N ALA A 268 15.89 -16.39 2.94
CA ALA A 268 14.72 -15.52 2.97
C ALA A 268 14.90 -14.36 3.97
N GLU A 269 15.42 -14.67 5.16
CA GLU A 269 15.84 -13.72 6.21
C GLU A 269 16.75 -12.64 5.63
N THR A 270 17.84 -13.02 4.94
CA THR A 270 18.78 -12.08 4.30
C THR A 270 18.09 -11.24 3.22
N ARG A 271 17.36 -11.86 2.27
CA ARG A 271 16.74 -11.13 1.16
C ARG A 271 15.63 -10.16 1.59
N LEU A 272 14.87 -10.51 2.62
CA LEU A 272 13.87 -9.62 3.21
C LEU A 272 14.57 -8.42 3.89
N SER A 273 15.68 -8.63 4.56
CA SER A 273 16.44 -7.57 5.21
C SER A 273 17.13 -6.64 4.23
N ASP A 274 17.71 -7.18 3.15
CA ASP A 274 18.16 -6.37 2.03
C ASP A 274 17.01 -5.51 1.50
N SER A 275 15.84 -6.10 1.29
CA SER A 275 14.65 -5.39 0.81
C SER A 275 14.19 -4.30 1.79
N ILE A 276 14.22 -4.53 3.10
CA ILE A 276 13.89 -3.54 4.14
C ILE A 276 14.93 -2.41 4.14
N CYS A 277 16.23 -2.71 4.12
CA CYS A 277 17.30 -1.72 4.11
C CYS A 277 17.36 -0.89 2.82
N GLN A 278 16.84 -1.42 1.71
CA GLN A 278 16.80 -0.73 0.42
C GLN A 278 15.58 0.20 0.26
N ASN A 279 14.53 0.02 1.07
CA ASN A 279 13.30 0.80 0.99
C ASN A 279 13.17 1.81 2.13
N GLU A 280 12.84 3.05 1.79
CA GLU A 280 12.33 4.03 2.75
C GLU A 280 10.80 3.99 2.80
N VAL A 281 10.22 4.22 3.97
CA VAL A 281 8.78 4.43 4.17
C VAL A 281 8.61 5.60 5.13
N LEU A 282 8.02 6.69 4.65
CA LEU A 282 7.83 7.93 5.41
C LEU A 282 6.36 8.34 5.40
N ALA A 283 5.89 8.90 6.50
CA ALA A 283 4.53 9.39 6.65
C ALA A 283 4.50 10.92 6.76
N LEU A 284 3.51 11.53 6.10
CA LEU A 284 3.18 12.94 6.26
C LEU A 284 1.78 13.06 6.83
N GLU A 285 1.64 13.54 8.06
CA GLU A 285 0.37 14.03 8.59
C GLU A 285 0.41 15.58 8.49
N PHE A 286 -0.44 16.14 7.63
CA PHE A 286 -0.56 17.57 7.35
C PHE A 286 -1.90 18.06 7.89
N GLU A 287 -1.88 19.03 8.80
CA GLU A 287 -3.03 19.38 9.65
C GLU A 287 -3.50 20.83 9.47
N ASP A 288 -2.83 21.62 8.62
CA ASP A 288 -3.17 23.04 8.43
C ASP A 288 -4.51 23.25 7.71
N TYR A 289 -4.90 22.29 6.85
CA TYR A 289 -6.19 22.19 6.17
C TYR A 289 -6.40 20.82 5.51
N GLY A 290 -7.65 20.53 5.13
CA GLY A 290 -8.00 19.36 4.33
C GLY A 290 -9.11 19.65 3.32
N LYS A 291 -9.96 18.64 3.09
CA LYS A 291 -11.07 18.65 2.14
C LYS A 291 -11.96 19.89 2.22
N LYS A 292 -12.30 20.40 3.42
CA LYS A 292 -13.20 21.56 3.56
C LYS A 292 -12.64 22.80 2.85
N PHE A 293 -11.35 23.08 3.02
CA PHE A 293 -10.68 24.18 2.34
C PHE A 293 -10.61 23.94 0.83
N ILE A 294 -10.19 22.74 0.39
CA ILE A 294 -10.03 22.48 -1.04
C ILE A 294 -11.37 22.63 -1.80
N ILE A 295 -12.48 22.16 -1.20
CA ILE A 295 -13.82 22.34 -1.74
C ILE A 295 -14.25 23.83 -1.73
N SER A 296 -13.91 24.61 -0.69
CA SER A 296 -14.25 26.04 -0.66
C SER A 296 -13.55 26.86 -1.76
N GLN A 297 -12.44 26.34 -2.29
CA GLN A 297 -11.72 26.91 -3.44
C GLN A 297 -12.22 26.41 -4.81
N ASN A 298 -13.35 25.69 -4.83
CA ASN A 298 -13.97 25.05 -6.01
C ASN A 298 -13.08 24.01 -6.71
N LEU A 299 -12.26 23.28 -5.94
CA LEU A 299 -11.38 22.22 -6.44
C LEU A 299 -11.83 20.84 -5.94
N SER A 300 -11.65 19.80 -6.77
CA SER A 300 -11.77 18.42 -6.28
C SER A 300 -10.56 18.10 -5.38
N PRO A 301 -10.77 17.64 -4.14
CA PRO A 301 -9.69 17.27 -3.22
C PRO A 301 -8.73 16.22 -3.80
N ASP A 302 -9.28 15.26 -4.53
CA ASP A 302 -8.54 14.13 -5.12
C ASP A 302 -7.65 14.61 -6.26
N ALA A 303 -8.24 15.37 -7.19
CA ALA A 303 -7.52 15.97 -8.32
C ALA A 303 -6.44 16.96 -7.85
N PHE A 304 -6.72 17.75 -6.81
CA PHE A 304 -5.76 18.66 -6.19
C PHE A 304 -4.53 17.92 -5.63
N VAL A 305 -4.72 16.80 -4.94
CA VAL A 305 -3.62 15.95 -4.44
C VAL A 305 -2.85 15.31 -5.61
N GLN A 306 -3.54 14.83 -6.65
CA GLN A 306 -2.90 14.28 -7.85
C GLN A 306 -2.05 15.32 -8.61
N MET A 307 -2.44 16.60 -8.60
CA MET A 307 -1.61 17.69 -9.13
C MET A 307 -0.43 18.02 -8.22
N ALA A 308 -0.61 18.00 -6.89
CA ALA A 308 0.46 18.20 -5.91
C ALA A 308 1.59 17.19 -6.07
N ILE A 309 1.25 15.89 -6.18
CA ILE A 309 2.21 14.79 -6.40
C ILE A 309 3.03 15.02 -7.67
N GLN A 310 2.39 15.45 -8.76
CA GLN A 310 3.05 15.74 -10.03
C GLN A 310 4.01 16.93 -9.94
N VAL A 311 3.60 18.03 -9.31
CA VAL A 311 4.46 19.21 -9.08
C VAL A 311 5.67 18.83 -8.23
N CYS A 312 5.49 18.07 -7.15
CA CYS A 312 6.59 17.66 -6.28
C CYS A 312 7.59 16.77 -7.01
N TYR A 313 7.13 15.79 -7.79
CA TYR A 313 8.07 14.97 -8.57
C TYR A 313 8.84 15.81 -9.59
N PHE A 314 8.16 16.73 -10.28
CA PHE A 314 8.81 17.60 -11.25
C PHE A 314 9.83 18.55 -10.60
N SER A 315 9.53 19.12 -9.43
CA SER A 315 10.46 20.03 -8.73
C SER A 315 11.71 19.32 -8.20
N LEU A 316 11.62 18.03 -7.85
CA LEU A 316 12.77 17.21 -7.47
C LEU A 316 13.62 16.75 -8.66
N TYR A 317 12.99 16.37 -9.78
CA TYR A 317 13.64 15.58 -10.84
C TYR A 317 13.66 16.25 -12.23
N GLY A 318 13.03 17.42 -12.40
CA GLY A 318 12.94 18.14 -13.68
C GLY A 318 12.22 17.37 -14.80
N ARG A 319 11.47 16.31 -14.47
CA ARG A 319 10.90 15.35 -15.41
C ARG A 319 9.45 15.03 -15.04
N ILE A 320 8.64 14.77 -16.05
CA ILE A 320 7.27 14.28 -15.91
C ILE A 320 7.31 12.78 -16.24
N LYS A 321 6.65 11.95 -15.43
CA LYS A 321 6.73 10.48 -15.48
C LYS A 321 5.35 9.85 -15.41
N SER A 322 5.23 8.60 -15.85
CA SER A 322 3.97 7.84 -15.82
C SER A 322 3.43 7.72 -14.39
N ILE A 323 2.15 8.03 -14.23
CA ILE A 323 1.40 7.88 -12.98
C ILE A 323 0.33 6.82 -13.18
N TYR A 324 0.09 6.03 -12.15
CA TYR A 324 -1.06 5.15 -12.04
C TYR A 324 -1.89 5.51 -10.80
N GLU A 325 -3.21 5.59 -10.97
CA GLU A 325 -4.19 5.69 -9.90
C GLU A 325 -5.37 4.75 -10.17
N PRO A 326 -5.90 4.01 -9.17
CA PRO A 326 -6.98 3.06 -9.38
C PRO A 326 -8.38 3.72 -9.33
N ALA A 327 -9.11 3.71 -10.44
CA ALA A 327 -10.56 3.94 -10.44
C ALA A 327 -11.31 2.64 -10.10
N MET A 328 -12.31 2.67 -9.20
CA MET A 328 -13.13 1.48 -8.90
C MET A 328 -14.21 1.26 -9.95
N THR A 329 -14.24 0.08 -10.59
CA THR A 329 -15.28 -0.32 -11.56
C THR A 329 -16.40 -1.15 -10.92
N LYS A 330 -16.61 -1.01 -9.61
CA LYS A 330 -17.54 -1.82 -8.77
C LYS A 330 -19.03 -1.73 -9.14
N ALA A 331 -19.41 -0.84 -10.06
CA ALA A 331 -20.75 -0.76 -10.63
C ALA A 331 -21.04 -1.92 -11.61
N PHE A 332 -20.00 -2.52 -12.19
CA PHE A 332 -20.10 -3.64 -13.11
C PHE A 332 -20.04 -4.99 -12.38
N SER A 333 -20.63 -6.04 -12.98
CA SER A 333 -20.51 -7.40 -12.47
C SER A 333 -19.04 -7.82 -12.43
N HIS A 334 -18.61 -8.39 -11.30
CA HIS A 334 -17.20 -8.72 -10.99
C HIS A 334 -16.19 -7.56 -11.13
N GLY A 335 -16.64 -6.30 -11.12
CA GLY A 335 -15.77 -5.12 -11.20
C GLY A 335 -14.59 -5.13 -10.20
N ARG A 336 -13.44 -4.66 -10.68
CA ARG A 336 -12.18 -4.48 -9.96
C ARG A 336 -11.77 -3.00 -10.04
N THR A 337 -10.68 -2.71 -10.75
CA THR A 337 -10.15 -1.38 -10.98
C THR A 337 -9.86 -1.11 -12.45
N GLU A 338 -9.93 0.15 -12.85
CA GLU A 338 -9.39 0.73 -14.09
C GLU A 338 -8.18 1.63 -13.75
N GLY A 339 -7.29 1.89 -14.70
CA GLY A 339 -6.21 2.86 -14.55
C GLY A 339 -6.64 4.29 -14.90
N ILE A 340 -6.54 5.20 -13.95
CA ILE A 340 -6.49 6.65 -14.20
C ILE A 340 -5.02 6.98 -14.50
N ARG A 341 -4.78 7.64 -15.64
CA ARG A 341 -3.48 8.18 -16.01
C ARG A 341 -3.48 9.68 -15.76
N SER A 342 -3.07 10.07 -14.55
CA SER A 342 -3.19 11.44 -14.02
C SER A 342 -2.36 12.49 -14.78
N VAL A 343 -1.44 12.08 -15.64
CA VAL A 343 -0.67 12.96 -16.53
C VAL A 343 -1.48 13.28 -17.78
N SER A 344 -1.74 14.57 -18.00
CA SER A 344 -2.48 15.09 -19.14
C SER A 344 -1.85 16.38 -19.64
N ASN A 345 -2.25 16.87 -20.82
CA ASN A 345 -1.77 18.17 -21.31
C ASN A 345 -2.09 19.32 -20.34
N CYS A 346 -3.25 19.27 -19.67
CA CYS A 346 -3.65 20.26 -18.66
C CYS A 346 -2.76 20.15 -17.40
N SER A 347 -2.40 18.94 -16.93
CA SER A 347 -1.47 18.79 -15.81
C SER A 347 -0.05 19.23 -16.18
N ILE A 348 0.44 18.90 -17.38
CA ILE A 348 1.75 19.36 -17.89
C ILE A 348 1.81 20.89 -17.95
N LYS A 349 0.74 21.53 -18.40
CA LYS A 349 0.59 23.00 -18.40
C LYS A 349 0.66 23.53 -16.96
N PHE A 350 -0.15 22.99 -16.04
CA PHE A 350 -0.13 23.39 -14.63
C PHE A 350 1.25 23.25 -13.99
N ILE A 351 1.92 22.10 -14.11
CA ILE A 351 3.24 21.83 -13.53
C ILE A 351 4.26 22.89 -14.00
N LYS A 352 4.29 23.16 -15.30
CA LYS A 352 5.20 24.16 -15.89
C LYS A 352 4.88 25.57 -15.42
N THR A 353 3.59 25.96 -15.41
CA THR A 353 3.17 27.29 -14.93
C THR A 353 3.46 27.48 -13.44
N PHE A 354 3.23 26.47 -12.61
CA PHE A 354 3.49 26.52 -11.17
C PHE A 354 4.98 26.69 -10.86
N CYS A 355 5.85 25.90 -11.52
CA CYS A 355 7.30 25.89 -11.32
C CYS A 355 8.04 27.00 -12.11
N SER A 356 7.37 28.11 -12.43
CA SER A 356 7.91 29.25 -13.18
C SER A 356 7.39 30.57 -12.59
N ASP A 357 7.97 31.68 -13.04
CA ASP A 357 7.67 33.04 -12.55
C ASP A 357 6.34 33.63 -13.08
N PHE A 358 5.37 32.79 -13.44
CA PHE A 358 4.02 33.23 -13.77
C PHE A 358 3.31 33.79 -12.52
N ASP A 359 2.39 34.73 -12.74
CA ASP A 359 1.56 35.27 -11.67
C ASP A 359 0.64 34.22 -11.02
N ASN A 360 0.14 34.55 -9.83
CA ASN A 360 -0.74 33.67 -9.07
C ASN A 360 -2.03 33.32 -9.83
N GLN A 361 -2.57 34.23 -10.65
CA GLN A 361 -3.83 34.02 -11.36
C GLN A 361 -3.66 32.98 -12.47
N ALA A 362 -2.55 33.02 -13.21
CA ALA A 362 -2.17 32.01 -14.18
C ALA A 362 -1.95 30.63 -13.52
N LYS A 363 -1.30 30.59 -12.35
CA LYS A 363 -1.10 29.35 -11.56
C LYS A 363 -2.44 28.75 -11.11
N ILE A 364 -3.37 29.55 -10.60
CA ILE A 364 -4.71 29.10 -10.17
C ILE A 364 -5.55 28.64 -11.37
N SER A 365 -5.55 29.39 -12.46
CA SER A 365 -6.28 29.04 -13.68
C SER A 365 -5.84 27.69 -14.25
N ALA A 366 -4.52 27.46 -14.35
CA ALA A 366 -3.99 26.18 -14.79
C ALA A 366 -4.29 25.03 -13.81
N LEU A 367 -4.29 25.29 -12.49
CA LEU A 367 -4.69 24.30 -11.48
C LEU A 367 -6.15 23.88 -11.66
N ARG A 368 -7.07 24.84 -11.81
CA ARG A 368 -8.50 24.57 -12.03
C ARG A 368 -8.72 23.74 -13.29
N GLU A 369 -8.15 24.13 -14.42
CA GLU A 369 -8.21 23.39 -15.68
C GLU A 369 -7.72 21.94 -15.54
N ALA A 370 -6.57 21.74 -14.88
CA ALA A 370 -6.02 20.41 -14.64
C ALA A 370 -6.90 19.56 -13.70
N CYS A 371 -7.46 20.16 -12.66
CA CYS A 371 -8.37 19.49 -11.74
C CYS A 371 -9.72 19.13 -12.37
N GLU A 372 -10.27 19.97 -13.26
CA GLU A 372 -11.48 19.68 -14.03
C GLU A 372 -11.27 18.51 -15.01
N TYR A 373 -10.17 18.53 -15.76
CA TYR A 373 -9.80 17.44 -16.66
C TYR A 373 -9.64 16.11 -15.89
N HIS A 374 -8.91 16.13 -14.77
CA HIS A 374 -8.68 14.93 -13.97
C HIS A 374 -9.99 14.36 -13.40
N GLN A 375 -10.92 15.20 -12.92
CA GLN A 375 -12.25 14.74 -12.48
C GLN A 375 -13.03 14.05 -13.61
N LYS A 376 -12.99 14.62 -14.82
CA LYS A 376 -13.64 14.02 -16.00
C LYS A 376 -13.04 12.65 -16.33
N LEU A 377 -11.70 12.54 -16.34
CA LEU A 377 -11.00 11.29 -16.58
C LEU A 377 -11.31 10.23 -15.51
N SER A 378 -11.23 10.59 -14.22
CA SER A 378 -11.55 9.71 -13.10
C SER A 378 -12.99 9.16 -13.20
N LYS A 379 -13.95 10.01 -13.57
CA LYS A 379 -15.33 9.59 -13.87
C LYS A 379 -15.39 8.60 -15.03
N GLN A 380 -14.72 8.86 -16.15
CA GLN A 380 -14.67 7.96 -17.31
C GLN A 380 -14.06 6.60 -16.95
N CYS A 381 -12.93 6.57 -16.24
CA CYS A 381 -12.31 5.33 -15.77
C CYS A 381 -13.23 4.54 -14.81
N SER A 382 -13.96 5.22 -13.91
CA SER A 382 -14.93 4.54 -13.03
C SER A 382 -16.11 3.91 -13.78
N GLN A 383 -16.41 4.43 -14.97
CA GLN A 383 -17.40 3.91 -15.91
C GLN A 383 -16.84 2.84 -16.87
N GLY A 384 -15.60 2.38 -16.67
CA GLY A 384 -14.96 1.39 -17.54
C GLY A 384 -14.56 1.92 -18.92
N LEU A 385 -14.46 3.24 -19.07
CA LEU A 385 -14.06 3.92 -20.32
C LEU A 385 -12.57 4.32 -20.32
N GLY A 386 -11.75 3.66 -19.49
CA GLY A 386 -10.30 3.83 -19.47
C GLY A 386 -9.61 2.94 -20.50
N GLN A 387 -8.38 3.31 -20.85
CA GLN A 387 -7.56 2.58 -21.83
C GLN A 387 -6.81 1.38 -21.24
N ASP A 388 -6.53 1.39 -19.93
CA ASP A 388 -5.58 0.47 -19.30
C ASP A 388 -6.08 -0.99 -19.30
N ARG A 389 -7.31 -1.25 -18.84
CA ARG A 389 -7.83 -2.63 -18.77
C ARG A 389 -8.22 -3.21 -20.12
N ILE A 390 -8.69 -2.40 -21.07
CA ILE A 390 -9.01 -2.89 -22.41
C ILE A 390 -7.74 -3.28 -23.19
N LEU A 391 -6.66 -2.49 -23.10
CA LEU A 391 -5.37 -2.85 -23.68
C LEU A 391 -4.77 -4.10 -23.01
N TYR A 392 -4.85 -4.21 -21.68
CA TYR A 392 -4.40 -5.41 -20.98
C TYR A 392 -5.21 -6.66 -21.36
N ALA A 393 -6.53 -6.56 -21.49
CA ALA A 393 -7.36 -7.68 -21.92
C ALA A 393 -6.98 -8.16 -23.34
N MET A 394 -6.74 -7.23 -24.27
CA MET A 394 -6.25 -7.55 -25.62
C MET A 394 -4.86 -8.18 -25.60
N TYR A 395 -3.95 -7.71 -24.73
CA TYR A 395 -2.62 -8.30 -24.54
C TYR A 395 -2.71 -9.75 -24.06
N CYS A 396 -3.55 -10.04 -23.06
CA CYS A 396 -3.77 -11.39 -22.54
C CYS A 396 -4.36 -12.33 -23.60
N LEU A 397 -5.32 -11.86 -24.40
CA LEU A 397 -5.91 -12.63 -25.51
C LEU A 397 -4.85 -12.97 -26.57
N ALA A 398 -4.07 -11.98 -27.02
CA ALA A 398 -2.98 -12.21 -27.98
C ALA A 398 -1.93 -13.20 -27.44
N LYS A 399 -1.55 -13.09 -26.15
CA LYS A 399 -0.68 -14.08 -25.49
C LYS A 399 -1.29 -15.48 -25.46
N GLN A 400 -2.60 -15.59 -25.21
CA GLN A 400 -3.30 -16.88 -25.19
C GLN A 400 -3.34 -17.53 -26.58
N GLU A 401 -3.65 -16.77 -27.64
CA GLU A 401 -3.64 -17.23 -29.02
C GLU A 401 -2.24 -17.73 -29.42
N ILE A 402 -1.19 -16.95 -29.16
CA ILE A 402 0.21 -17.35 -29.43
C ILE A 402 0.59 -18.62 -28.66
N ARG A 403 0.17 -18.75 -27.39
CA ARG A 403 0.40 -19.96 -26.58
C ARG A 403 -0.29 -21.18 -27.20
N GLN A 404 -1.53 -21.03 -27.68
CA GLN A 404 -2.30 -22.10 -28.34
C GLN A 404 -1.73 -22.52 -29.70
N GLU A 405 -1.28 -21.58 -30.53
CA GLU A 405 -0.59 -21.90 -31.79
C GLU A 405 0.77 -22.59 -31.59
N SER A 406 1.44 -22.29 -30.47
CA SER A 406 2.80 -22.78 -30.20
C SER A 406 2.90 -24.19 -29.62
N SER A 407 1.78 -24.94 -29.52
CA SER A 407 1.83 -26.37 -29.16
C SER A 407 2.55 -27.22 -30.21
N ASP A 408 2.66 -26.72 -31.45
CA ASP A 408 3.13 -27.50 -32.60
C ASP A 408 4.56 -27.15 -33.07
N SER A 409 5.27 -26.21 -32.42
CA SER A 409 6.67 -25.91 -32.80
C SER A 409 7.55 -25.29 -31.70
N SER A 410 8.82 -25.70 -31.68
CA SER A 410 9.79 -25.42 -30.63
C SER A 410 10.77 -24.29 -30.99
N SER A 411 10.39 -23.04 -30.72
CA SER A 411 11.33 -21.92 -30.47
C SER A 411 10.63 -20.84 -29.62
N ASN A 412 11.36 -20.16 -28.73
CA ASN A 412 10.79 -19.09 -27.91
C ASN A 412 10.88 -17.72 -28.59
N ASP A 413 11.97 -17.46 -29.33
CA ASP A 413 12.23 -16.18 -30.00
C ASP A 413 11.11 -15.81 -30.99
N SER A 414 10.52 -16.82 -31.66
CA SER A 414 9.39 -16.65 -32.59
C SER A 414 8.07 -16.22 -31.92
N LYS A 415 7.96 -16.28 -30.59
CA LYS A 415 6.73 -15.90 -29.86
C LYS A 415 6.66 -14.39 -29.61
N ALA A 416 7.81 -13.73 -29.46
CA ALA A 416 7.89 -12.28 -29.28
C ALA A 416 7.40 -11.54 -30.53
N GLU A 417 7.87 -11.96 -31.71
CA GLU A 417 7.54 -11.31 -32.98
C GLU A 417 6.06 -11.44 -33.38
N LYS A 418 5.35 -12.45 -32.85
CA LYS A 418 3.92 -12.67 -33.06
C LYS A 418 3.02 -11.67 -32.30
N LEU A 419 3.50 -11.02 -31.23
CA LEU A 419 2.69 -10.05 -30.50
C LEU A 419 2.32 -8.84 -31.39
N PRO A 420 1.07 -8.35 -31.35
CA PRO A 420 0.67 -7.11 -32.04
C PRO A 420 1.63 -5.96 -31.75
N LYS A 421 2.00 -5.18 -32.78
CA LYS A 421 3.07 -4.16 -32.71
C LYS A 421 2.88 -3.17 -31.55
N ILE A 422 1.64 -2.81 -31.22
CA ILE A 422 1.31 -1.92 -30.10
C ILE A 422 1.86 -2.41 -28.74
N PHE A 423 1.91 -3.72 -28.51
CA PHE A 423 2.41 -4.29 -27.25
C PHE A 423 3.93 -4.45 -27.21
N ARG A 424 4.60 -4.24 -28.36
CA ARG A 424 6.07 -4.15 -28.49
C ARG A 424 6.56 -2.70 -28.58
N ASP A 425 5.64 -1.74 -28.58
CA ASP A 425 5.97 -0.32 -28.67
C ASP A 425 6.52 0.19 -27.33
N SER A 426 7.59 0.99 -27.37
CA SER A 426 8.20 1.55 -26.16
C SER A 426 7.25 2.46 -25.37
N GLY A 427 6.23 3.05 -26.02
CA GLY A 427 5.14 3.77 -25.38
C GLY A 427 4.22 2.88 -24.55
N TYR A 428 3.98 1.62 -24.96
CA TYR A 428 3.26 0.65 -24.13
C TYR A 428 4.12 0.19 -22.94
N GLY A 429 5.43 0.01 -23.14
CA GLY A 429 6.38 -0.20 -22.04
C GLY A 429 6.35 0.95 -21.02
N LEU A 430 6.45 2.20 -21.49
CA LEU A 430 6.40 3.41 -20.66
C LEU A 430 5.06 3.58 -19.93
N LEU A 431 3.94 3.19 -20.54
CA LEU A 431 2.62 3.21 -19.90
C LEU A 431 2.58 2.23 -18.72
N ASN A 432 3.10 1.02 -18.89
CA ASN A 432 3.14 0.01 -17.82
C ASN A 432 4.18 0.34 -16.74
N HIS A 433 5.26 1.05 -17.08
CA HIS A 433 6.29 1.51 -16.14
C HIS A 433 5.82 2.71 -15.29
N SER A 434 5.00 2.44 -14.28
CA SER A 434 4.34 3.48 -13.46
C SER A 434 5.26 3.97 -12.33
N THR A 435 6.17 4.90 -12.64
CA THR A 435 7.12 5.52 -11.69
C THR A 435 6.43 6.13 -10.46
N LEU A 436 5.19 6.61 -10.58
CA LEU A 436 4.38 7.06 -9.45
C LEU A 436 3.13 6.19 -9.34
N GLY A 437 3.18 5.18 -8.47
CA GLY A 437 1.99 4.44 -8.05
C GLY A 437 1.28 5.24 -6.97
N THR A 438 0.03 5.64 -7.19
CA THR A 438 -0.76 6.43 -6.23
C THR A 438 -2.08 5.74 -5.89
N SER A 439 -2.60 5.94 -4.69
CA SER A 439 -3.93 5.42 -4.31
C SER A 439 -4.55 6.17 -3.12
N ASN A 440 -5.78 6.65 -3.30
CA ASN A 440 -6.62 7.18 -2.24
C ASN A 440 -7.38 6.05 -1.53
N CYS A 441 -7.23 5.92 -0.21
CA CYS A 441 -7.95 4.93 0.59
C CYS A 441 -8.43 5.50 1.94
N GLY A 442 -9.05 6.68 1.93
CA GLY A 442 -9.50 7.36 3.14
C GLY A 442 -10.85 6.92 3.72
N ASN A 443 -10.89 6.68 5.03
CA ASN A 443 -12.10 6.81 5.85
C ASN A 443 -11.75 7.18 7.31
N ALA A 444 -12.75 7.48 8.13
CA ALA A 444 -12.57 7.91 9.53
C ALA A 444 -12.01 6.83 10.49
N ALA A 445 -11.87 5.57 10.04
CA ALA A 445 -11.28 4.47 10.81
C ALA A 445 -9.80 4.22 10.46
N LEU A 446 -9.25 4.88 9.44
CA LEU A 446 -7.84 4.80 9.08
C LEU A 446 -7.10 6.09 9.42
N ARG A 447 -6.00 5.95 10.16
CA ARG A 447 -5.04 7.05 10.39
C ARG A 447 -4.13 7.26 9.19
N LEU A 448 -3.57 6.16 8.66
CA LEU A 448 -2.55 6.07 7.61
C LEU A 448 -2.86 4.88 6.68
N PHE A 449 -2.42 4.97 5.42
CA PHE A 449 -2.53 3.92 4.40
C PHE A 449 -1.34 4.04 3.42
N GLY A 450 -0.70 2.92 3.08
CA GLY A 450 0.48 2.89 2.22
C GLY A 450 0.77 1.52 1.62
N PHE A 451 1.63 1.50 0.61
CA PHE A 451 2.12 0.32 -0.11
C PHE A 451 3.55 0.60 -0.62
N ALA A 452 4.29 -0.45 -1.01
CA ALA A 452 5.63 -0.34 -1.58
C ALA A 452 5.61 0.22 -3.02
N PRO A 453 6.72 0.73 -3.58
CA PRO A 453 6.76 1.14 -4.99
C PRO A 453 6.52 -0.05 -5.93
N VAL A 454 5.86 0.20 -7.06
CA VAL A 454 5.54 -0.83 -8.08
C VAL A 454 6.65 -1.06 -9.10
N VAL A 455 7.63 -0.16 -9.16
CA VAL A 455 8.86 -0.24 -9.98
C VAL A 455 10.05 0.21 -9.14
N SER A 456 11.25 -0.28 -9.47
CA SER A 456 12.47 -0.04 -8.67
C SER A 456 12.94 1.43 -8.65
N ASP A 457 12.64 2.22 -9.68
CA ASP A 457 12.98 3.65 -9.80
C ASP A 457 11.82 4.59 -9.40
N GLY A 458 10.82 4.06 -8.69
CA GLY A 458 9.54 4.75 -8.43
C GLY A 458 9.16 4.91 -6.96
N TYR A 459 7.96 5.47 -6.77
CA TYR A 459 7.32 5.69 -5.48
C TYR A 459 6.00 4.92 -5.35
N GLY A 460 5.72 4.42 -4.16
CA GLY A 460 4.38 4.01 -3.72
C GLY A 460 3.77 5.07 -2.82
N ILE A 461 2.67 5.69 -3.23
CA ILE A 461 2.05 6.84 -2.55
C ILE A 461 0.61 6.50 -2.16
N GLY A 462 0.44 6.00 -0.93
CA GLY A 462 -0.88 5.88 -0.32
C GLY A 462 -1.29 7.20 0.32
N TYR A 463 -2.54 7.63 0.14
CA TYR A 463 -3.03 8.85 0.77
C TYR A 463 -4.48 8.77 1.27
N ILE A 464 -4.77 9.66 2.22
CA ILE A 464 -6.05 9.83 2.90
C ILE A 464 -6.37 11.32 2.95
N ILE A 465 -7.50 11.70 2.36
CA ILE A 465 -8.04 13.06 2.46
C ILE A 465 -9.00 13.11 3.64
N LYS A 466 -8.63 13.85 4.70
CA LYS A 466 -9.46 14.11 5.88
C LYS A 466 -10.21 15.44 5.70
N GLU A 467 -11.19 15.72 6.56
CA GLU A 467 -11.96 16.97 6.47
C GLU A 467 -11.06 18.21 6.68
N ASP A 468 -10.19 18.15 7.69
CA ASP A 468 -9.32 19.26 8.12
C ASP A 468 -7.82 18.90 8.05
N GLY A 469 -7.46 17.84 7.33
CA GLY A 469 -6.06 17.44 7.12
C GLY A 469 -5.87 16.55 5.89
N LEU A 470 -4.61 16.30 5.55
CA LEU A 470 -4.19 15.32 4.55
C LEU A 470 -3.20 14.34 5.21
N SER A 471 -3.20 13.09 4.77
CA SER A 471 -2.23 12.12 5.28
C SER A 471 -1.69 11.22 4.18
N PHE A 472 -0.37 11.07 4.12
CA PHE A 472 0.34 10.29 3.12
C PHE A 472 1.24 9.26 3.77
N VAL A 473 1.42 8.13 3.10
CA VAL A 473 2.53 7.20 3.32
C VAL A 473 3.22 7.02 1.97
N ILE A 474 4.46 7.50 1.91
CA ILE A 474 5.28 7.52 0.70
C ILE A 474 6.43 6.54 0.92
N SER A 475 6.55 5.58 0.02
CA SER A 475 7.64 4.61 -0.01
C SER A 475 8.46 4.75 -1.30
N SER A 476 9.74 4.42 -1.24
CA SER A 476 10.61 4.33 -2.42
C SER A 476 11.77 3.38 -2.17
N LYS A 477 12.44 2.95 -3.25
CA LYS A 477 13.71 2.23 -3.18
C LYS A 477 14.85 3.17 -3.53
N HIS A 478 15.67 3.53 -2.55
CA HIS A 478 16.83 4.44 -2.68
C HIS A 478 16.59 5.82 -3.34
N LEU A 479 15.35 6.35 -3.35
CA LEU A 479 15.09 7.70 -3.86
C LEU A 479 15.14 8.76 -2.74
N GLN A 480 14.93 10.03 -3.08
CA GLN A 480 14.94 11.14 -2.12
C GLN A 480 13.60 11.27 -1.39
N THR A 481 13.12 10.19 -0.75
CA THR A 481 11.77 10.11 -0.15
C THR A 481 11.50 11.24 0.83
N ARG A 482 12.48 11.55 1.69
CA ARG A 482 12.36 12.65 2.67
C ARG A 482 12.22 14.02 2.01
N ARG A 483 12.96 14.29 0.93
CA ARG A 483 12.81 15.55 0.18
C ARG A 483 11.43 15.61 -0.49
N PHE A 484 10.93 14.50 -1.02
CA PHE A 484 9.58 14.44 -1.61
C PHE A 484 8.50 14.79 -0.59
N VAL A 485 8.58 14.23 0.63
CA VAL A 485 7.69 14.54 1.76
C VAL A 485 7.71 16.02 2.13
N GLU A 486 8.90 16.62 2.29
CA GLU A 486 9.01 18.04 2.65
C GLU A 486 8.56 18.97 1.51
N SER A 487 8.84 18.62 0.24
CA SER A 487 8.33 19.37 -0.91
C SER A 487 6.81 19.31 -1.02
N LEU A 488 6.19 18.19 -0.66
CA LEU A 488 4.73 18.06 -0.63
C LEU A 488 4.11 18.92 0.49
N ARG A 489 4.73 18.96 1.69
CA ARG A 489 4.37 19.88 2.77
C ARG A 489 4.50 21.35 2.33
N ALA A 490 5.62 21.71 1.70
CA ALA A 490 5.89 23.07 1.22
C ALA A 490 4.87 23.50 0.14
N TYR A 491 4.58 22.62 -0.82
CA TYR A 491 3.56 22.85 -1.85
C TYR A 491 2.19 23.18 -1.25
N PHE A 492 1.72 22.40 -0.25
CA PHE A 492 0.41 22.66 0.37
C PHE A 492 0.36 24.02 1.09
N ILE A 493 1.44 24.43 1.76
CA ILE A 493 1.53 25.75 2.40
C ILE A 493 1.52 26.87 1.34
N GLU A 494 2.27 26.69 0.25
CA GLU A 494 2.38 27.68 -0.83
C GLU A 494 1.07 27.84 -1.62
N ILE A 495 0.47 26.75 -2.08
CA ILE A 495 -0.75 26.82 -2.89
C ILE A 495 -1.94 27.37 -2.10
N ARG A 496 -2.00 27.13 -0.77
CA ARG A 496 -2.97 27.79 0.11
C ARG A 496 -2.82 29.31 0.07
N ARG A 497 -1.59 29.82 0.18
CA ARG A 497 -1.30 31.27 0.11
C ARG A 497 -1.72 31.86 -1.24
N ILE A 498 -1.41 31.15 -2.32
CA ILE A 498 -1.80 31.54 -3.69
C ILE A 498 -3.32 31.63 -3.81
N LEU A 499 -4.06 30.58 -3.42
CA LEU A 499 -5.52 30.52 -3.50
C LEU A 499 -6.23 31.59 -2.64
N LEU A 500 -5.73 31.84 -1.42
CA LEU A 500 -6.27 32.90 -0.57
C LEU A 500 -6.05 34.30 -1.17
N SER A 501 -4.92 34.55 -1.85
CA SER A 501 -4.66 35.85 -2.48
C SER A 501 -5.66 36.23 -3.59
N GLU A 502 -6.23 35.25 -4.31
CA GLU A 502 -7.33 35.47 -5.26
C GLU A 502 -8.64 35.81 -4.51
N THR A 503 -8.92 35.11 -3.41
CA THR A 503 -10.12 35.34 -2.59
C THR A 503 -10.13 36.77 -2.04
N ASP A 504 -9.02 37.22 -1.45
CA ASP A 504 -8.89 38.58 -0.92
C ASP A 504 -8.99 39.65 -2.02
N SER A 505 -8.34 39.40 -3.17
CA SER A 505 -8.44 40.28 -4.34
C SER A 505 -9.89 40.41 -4.83
N SER A 506 -10.65 39.32 -4.87
CA SER A 506 -12.06 39.31 -5.29
C SER A 506 -12.98 40.07 -4.32
N ASN A 507 -12.70 39.99 -3.01
CA ASN A 507 -13.45 40.71 -1.97
C ASN A 507 -13.09 42.21 -1.92
N SER A 508 -11.89 42.60 -2.34
CA SER A 508 -11.44 44.00 -2.38
C SER A 508 -11.96 44.83 -3.57
N ASN A 509 -12.73 44.22 -4.48
CA ASN A 509 -13.20 44.88 -5.70
C ASN A 509 -14.42 45.79 -5.40
N PRO A 510 -14.34 47.13 -5.53
CA PRO A 510 -15.40 48.05 -5.05
C PRO A 510 -16.72 47.99 -5.85
N ASN A 511 -16.76 47.21 -6.94
CA ASN A 511 -17.92 47.09 -7.83
C ASN A 511 -18.90 45.97 -7.44
N ASN A 512 -18.75 45.35 -6.27
CA ASN A 512 -19.69 44.36 -5.76
C ASN A 512 -20.73 45.05 -4.83
N PRO A 513 -22.02 45.18 -5.21
CA PRO A 513 -22.96 46.00 -4.47
C PRO A 513 -23.54 45.26 -3.25
N THR A 514 -22.87 45.40 -2.11
CA THR A 514 -23.45 45.03 -0.81
C THR A 514 -23.26 46.16 0.20
N ASP A 515 -24.27 47.02 0.31
CA ASP A 515 -24.78 47.48 1.60
C ASP A 515 -26.16 48.12 1.45
N HIS A 516 -27.18 47.50 2.05
CA HIS A 516 -28.44 48.15 2.36
C HIS A 516 -28.53 48.32 3.88
N PRO A 517 -28.72 49.54 4.41
CA PRO A 517 -28.91 49.73 5.84
C PRO A 517 -30.22 49.07 6.30
N PRO A 518 -30.31 48.62 7.57
CA PRO A 518 -31.50 47.94 8.07
C PRO A 518 -32.72 48.87 8.07
N SER A 519 -33.66 48.59 7.18
CA SER A 519 -34.91 49.32 7.03
C SER A 519 -35.82 49.13 8.24
N THR A 520 -36.27 50.23 8.84
CA THR A 520 -37.22 50.25 9.95
C THR A 520 -38.66 50.05 9.45
N SER A 521 -39.18 48.82 9.54
CA SER A 521 -40.60 48.53 9.28
C SER A 521 -41.37 48.22 10.57
N LYS A 522 -42.31 49.13 10.87
CA LYS A 522 -43.22 49.12 12.03
C LYS A 522 -43.97 47.79 12.18
N TRP A 523 -43.90 47.20 13.37
CA TRP A 523 -44.94 46.29 13.86
C TRP A 523 -46.05 47.09 14.55
N ASN A 524 -47.31 46.72 14.31
CA ASN A 524 -48.44 47.22 15.09
C ASN A 524 -49.29 45.99 15.55
N PRO A 525 -49.86 45.99 16.77
CA PRO A 525 -50.28 44.77 17.45
C PRO A 525 -51.77 44.47 17.28
N LEU A 526 -52.17 43.23 17.57
CA LEU A 526 -53.50 42.85 18.11
C LEU A 526 -53.45 41.42 18.69
N GLN A 527 -53.87 41.29 19.97
CA GLN A 527 -54.76 40.26 20.56
C GLN A 527 -54.71 38.80 20.03
N HIS A 528 -54.68 37.71 20.82
CA HIS A 528 -54.89 37.42 22.25
C HIS A 528 -54.10 36.10 22.58
N HIS A 529 -54.00 35.52 23.79
CA HIS A 529 -54.65 35.69 25.11
C HIS A 529 -53.67 35.26 26.25
N HIS A 530 -54.15 35.19 27.50
CA HIS A 530 -53.41 34.67 28.67
C HIS A 530 -53.55 33.14 28.85
N LYS A 531 -52.52 32.48 29.39
CA LYS A 531 -52.54 32.00 30.80
C LYS A 531 -51.15 31.60 31.33
N SER A 532 -50.98 31.79 32.63
CA SER A 532 -49.73 31.74 33.40
C SER A 532 -49.55 30.44 34.19
N HIS A 533 -48.31 30.08 34.54
CA HIS A 533 -47.89 30.04 35.95
C HIS A 533 -46.35 29.96 36.12
N HIS A 534 -45.86 30.61 37.19
CA HIS A 534 -44.45 30.66 37.62
C HIS A 534 -44.01 29.41 38.40
N GLN A 535 -42.71 29.08 38.37
CA GLN A 535 -41.77 29.09 39.52
C GLN A 535 -40.36 28.64 39.04
N ASN A 536 -39.35 29.52 39.05
CA ASN A 536 -38.37 29.74 40.14
C ASN A 536 -37.60 28.49 40.62
N CYS A 537 -36.31 28.39 40.28
CA CYS A 537 -35.21 28.64 41.23
C CYS A 537 -33.83 28.54 40.56
N ASP A 538 -32.95 29.48 40.89
CA ASP A 538 -31.52 29.42 40.61
C ASP A 538 -30.80 28.34 41.44
N ARG A 539 -29.67 27.84 40.94
CA ARG A 539 -28.52 27.45 41.77
C ARG A 539 -27.24 27.33 40.96
N GLU A 540 -26.26 28.17 41.28
CA GLU A 540 -24.88 28.02 40.86
C GLU A 540 -24.22 26.81 41.55
N SER A 541 -23.23 26.19 40.90
CA SER A 541 -21.89 26.04 41.51
C SER A 541 -20.87 25.47 40.52
N SER A 542 -19.63 25.90 40.68
CA SER A 542 -18.46 25.59 39.87
C SER A 542 -17.88 24.20 40.17
N PHE A 543 -17.15 23.60 39.22
CA PHE A 543 -15.86 22.94 39.53
C PHE A 543 -14.93 22.85 38.31
N HIS A 544 -13.82 23.57 38.46
CA HIS A 544 -12.58 23.62 37.69
C HIS A 544 -12.09 22.34 36.97
N HIS A 545 -11.47 22.55 35.80
CA HIS A 545 -10.42 21.68 35.28
C HIS A 545 -9.07 22.40 35.29
N ARG A 546 -8.03 21.74 35.81
CA ARG A 546 -6.66 22.28 35.89
C ARG A 546 -5.93 22.09 34.56
N HIS A 547 -5.56 23.18 33.90
CA HIS A 547 -4.45 23.16 32.96
C HIS A 547 -3.13 23.38 33.71
N THR A 548 -2.12 22.55 33.42
CA THR A 548 -0.75 22.75 33.90
C THR A 548 0.11 23.40 32.81
N ASN A 549 0.49 24.66 33.04
CA ASN A 549 1.49 25.36 32.23
C ASN A 549 2.86 24.68 32.28
N ARG A 550 3.58 24.67 31.15
CA ARG A 550 5.05 24.84 31.13
C ARG A 550 5.48 25.74 29.97
N TYR A 551 5.88 26.95 30.35
CA TYR A 551 6.96 27.78 29.81
C TYR A 551 7.21 27.77 28.29
N LEU A 552 6.82 28.88 27.68
CA LEU A 552 7.46 29.44 26.49
C LEU A 552 8.70 30.22 26.93
N ASP A 553 9.86 29.95 26.33
CA ASP A 553 10.96 30.93 26.26
C ASP A 553 10.91 31.61 24.88
N HIS A 554 11.03 32.93 24.88
CA HIS A 554 11.12 33.75 23.68
C HIS A 554 12.59 33.94 23.27
N ASP A 555 12.89 33.77 21.98
CA ASP A 555 14.06 34.41 21.36
C ASP A 555 13.66 34.91 19.95
N PRO A 556 13.75 36.22 19.64
CA PRO A 556 13.26 36.78 18.38
C PRO A 556 14.40 37.12 17.39
N GLY A 557 14.52 36.35 16.31
CA GLY A 557 15.34 36.76 15.15
C GLY A 557 15.75 35.62 14.23
N GLY A 558 15.24 35.61 12.99
CA GLY A 558 15.54 34.54 12.04
C GLY A 558 14.93 34.73 10.65
N ASN A 559 15.30 35.82 9.96
CA ASN A 559 14.93 36.01 8.54
C ASN A 559 15.63 34.96 7.66
N TYR A 560 14.87 34.00 7.13
CA TYR A 560 15.37 33.11 6.06
C TYR A 560 15.16 33.75 4.69
N ILE A 561 16.11 34.61 4.31
CA ILE A 561 16.27 35.07 2.92
C ILE A 561 17.18 34.07 2.20
N TRP A 562 16.68 33.52 1.09
CA TRP A 562 17.49 32.68 0.21
C TRP A 562 18.44 33.54 -0.61
N HIS A 563 19.71 33.13 -0.70
CA HIS A 563 20.63 33.63 -1.71
C HIS A 563 21.35 32.47 -2.38
N ASP A 564 21.17 32.39 -3.71
CA ASP A 564 22.05 31.63 -4.58
C ASP A 564 23.50 32.08 -4.44
N LYS A 565 24.43 31.13 -4.53
CA LYS A 565 25.65 31.32 -5.33
C LYS A 565 26.30 30.00 -5.71
N LEU A 566 26.42 29.82 -7.02
CA LEU A 566 27.35 28.88 -7.66
C LEU A 566 28.77 29.14 -7.16
N ALA A 567 29.50 28.09 -6.80
CA ALA A 567 30.92 28.14 -6.48
C ALA A 567 31.72 27.33 -7.52
N MET A 568 32.28 28.03 -8.50
CA MET A 568 33.41 27.56 -9.29
C MET A 568 34.70 27.86 -8.51
N VAL A 569 35.57 26.87 -8.30
CA VAL A 569 36.97 27.10 -7.87
C VAL A 569 37.90 26.12 -8.59
N ASP A 570 38.88 26.67 -9.30
CA ASP A 570 39.96 25.98 -10.02
C ASP A 570 41.20 25.83 -9.07
N PRO A 571 42.13 24.87 -9.29
CA PRO A 571 43.02 24.39 -8.24
C PRO A 571 44.42 25.05 -8.21
N SER A 572 45.07 25.06 -7.04
CA SER A 572 46.53 24.93 -6.95
C SER A 572 47.05 24.73 -5.51
N HIS A 573 47.91 23.71 -5.34
CA HIS A 573 49.07 23.58 -4.41
C HIS A 573 48.90 23.86 -2.89
N HIS A 574 49.57 23.15 -1.95
CA HIS A 574 50.69 22.20 -2.03
C HIS A 574 50.70 21.18 -0.86
N LYS A 575 51.21 19.97 -1.15
CA LYS A 575 52.09 19.09 -0.33
C LYS A 575 51.89 19.01 1.21
N HIS A 576 51.59 17.81 1.71
CA HIS A 576 52.57 16.97 2.45
C HIS A 576 52.12 15.49 2.47
N GLN A 577 53.07 14.55 2.44
CA GLN A 577 52.83 13.09 2.36
C GLN A 577 53.18 12.36 3.69
N PRO A 578 52.72 11.10 3.87
CA PRO A 578 52.79 10.34 5.13
C PRO A 578 54.02 9.39 5.20
N PRO A 579 54.19 8.60 6.28
CA PRO A 579 55.07 7.43 6.30
C PRO A 579 54.35 6.16 5.79
N GLU A 580 55.14 5.24 5.23
CA GLU A 580 54.72 4.07 4.47
C GLU A 580 54.77 2.75 5.28
N SER A 581 54.12 1.70 4.76
CA SER A 581 54.58 0.31 4.93
C SER A 581 54.17 -0.58 3.74
N ASP A 582 55.16 -0.93 2.93
CA ASP A 582 55.32 -2.09 2.03
C ASP A 582 54.45 -3.35 2.36
N GLN A 583 54.05 -4.27 1.46
CA GLN A 583 54.30 -4.52 0.02
C GLN A 583 53.25 -5.57 -0.52
N PRO A 584 53.37 -6.20 -1.72
CA PRO A 584 52.84 -5.71 -3.01
C PRO A 584 51.77 -6.64 -3.63
N PHE A 585 50.86 -6.14 -4.48
CA PHE A 585 50.14 -7.03 -5.42
C PHE A 585 49.83 -6.39 -6.79
N VAL A 586 49.94 -7.26 -7.79
CA VAL A 586 49.89 -7.07 -9.25
C VAL A 586 48.69 -6.26 -9.76
N ARG A 587 48.93 -5.36 -10.72
CA ARG A 587 47.87 -4.75 -11.56
C ARG A 587 47.36 -5.75 -12.58
N ALA A 588 46.04 -5.87 -12.69
CA ALA A 588 45.37 -6.40 -13.86
C ALA A 588 44.60 -5.26 -14.55
N ASP A 589 44.90 -5.02 -15.82
CA ASP A 589 44.09 -4.18 -16.69
C ASP A 589 42.84 -4.95 -17.18
N ASP A 590 41.86 -4.22 -17.74
CA ASP A 590 40.67 -4.71 -18.44
C ASP A 590 39.76 -5.73 -17.71
N LEU A 591 38.85 -5.22 -16.87
CA LEU A 591 37.53 -5.83 -16.68
C LEU A 591 36.42 -4.77 -16.73
N THR A 592 35.63 -4.82 -17.81
CA THR A 592 34.36 -4.12 -17.93
C THR A 592 33.34 -4.67 -16.92
N PRO A 593 32.55 -3.83 -16.23
CA PRO A 593 31.46 -4.32 -15.39
C PRO A 593 30.31 -4.81 -16.29
N HIS A 594 30.22 -6.13 -16.48
CA HIS A 594 29.05 -6.73 -17.11
C HIS A 594 27.81 -6.52 -16.23
N ASN A 595 26.80 -5.86 -16.78
CA ASN A 595 25.49 -5.71 -16.17
C ASN A 595 24.88 -7.09 -15.88
N ASN A 596 24.58 -7.36 -14.60
CA ASN A 596 23.73 -8.45 -14.15
C ASN A 596 22.69 -7.89 -13.17
N GLU A 597 21.76 -7.09 -13.69
CA GLU A 597 20.62 -6.54 -12.93
C GLU A 597 19.32 -7.33 -13.21
N GLU A 598 19.18 -8.51 -12.61
CA GLU A 598 17.86 -9.15 -12.44
C GLU A 598 17.28 -8.88 -11.05
N LEU A 599 16.60 -7.74 -10.93
CA LEU A 599 16.10 -7.21 -9.66
C LEU A 599 14.76 -7.82 -9.25
N LEU A 600 14.74 -8.42 -8.05
CA LEU A 600 13.53 -8.93 -7.39
C LEU A 600 12.50 -7.82 -7.12
N THR A 601 11.40 -7.80 -7.88
CA THR A 601 10.17 -7.07 -7.54
C THR A 601 9.20 -7.99 -6.80
N SER A 602 9.39 -8.15 -5.49
CA SER A 602 8.53 -9.00 -4.67
C SER A 602 7.11 -8.42 -4.52
N GLY A 603 6.17 -8.90 -5.33
CA GLY A 603 4.82 -9.21 -4.83
C GLY A 603 3.77 -8.10 -4.76
N TYR A 604 3.88 -7.00 -5.51
CA TYR A 604 2.79 -6.01 -5.68
C TYR A 604 2.20 -6.03 -7.08
N GLY A 605 1.46 -7.10 -7.38
CA GLY A 605 0.83 -7.31 -8.68
C GLY A 605 -0.38 -6.40 -8.91
N PHE A 606 -0.19 -5.34 -9.68
CA PHE A 606 -1.26 -4.78 -10.53
C PHE A 606 -1.48 -5.63 -11.81
N PHE A 607 -0.51 -6.50 -12.13
CA PHE A 607 -0.56 -7.57 -13.14
C PHE A 607 0.10 -8.84 -12.56
N ASP A 608 -0.05 -10.00 -13.21
CA ASP A 608 0.53 -11.25 -12.66
C ASP A 608 2.06 -11.22 -12.73
N SER A 609 2.70 -11.61 -11.62
CA SER A 609 4.14 -11.51 -11.39
C SER A 609 4.97 -12.30 -12.42
N THR A 610 4.43 -13.35 -13.02
CA THR A 610 5.12 -14.12 -14.07
C THR A 610 5.04 -13.49 -15.46
N GLU A 611 4.10 -12.57 -15.70
CA GLU A 611 3.90 -11.96 -17.03
C GLU A 611 4.55 -10.58 -17.16
N VAL A 612 4.83 -9.91 -16.04
CA VAL A 612 5.57 -8.65 -15.98
C VAL A 612 7.07 -8.89 -16.23
N ASP A 613 7.65 -9.95 -15.65
CA ASP A 613 9.05 -10.33 -15.88
C ASP A 613 9.29 -10.62 -17.38
N GLU A 614 8.37 -11.35 -18.04
CA GLU A 614 8.42 -11.56 -19.51
C GLU A 614 8.40 -10.23 -20.30
N ILE A 615 7.64 -9.22 -19.87
CA ILE A 615 7.60 -7.90 -20.53
C ILE A 615 8.93 -7.16 -20.38
N PHE A 616 9.62 -7.28 -19.24
CA PHE A 616 10.92 -6.65 -19.05
C PHE A 616 12.03 -7.36 -19.81
N SER A 617 12.07 -8.71 -19.80
CA SER A 617 13.05 -9.48 -20.58
C SER A 617 12.94 -9.17 -22.08
N LEU A 618 11.72 -9.10 -22.63
CA LEU A 618 11.48 -8.80 -24.05
C LEU A 618 11.89 -7.39 -24.51
N ASN A 619 12.06 -6.44 -23.57
CA ASN A 619 12.47 -5.06 -23.89
C ASN A 619 13.96 -4.80 -23.62
N ALA A 620 14.65 -5.68 -22.88
CA ALA A 620 16.07 -5.53 -22.56
C ALA A 620 16.99 -5.79 -23.77
N GLU A 621 16.57 -6.63 -24.72
CA GLU A 621 17.40 -7.07 -25.85
C GLU A 621 17.51 -6.06 -27.02
N ASN A 622 16.95 -4.86 -26.90
CA ASN A 622 17.00 -3.82 -27.96
C ASN A 622 17.97 -2.64 -27.67
N PHE A 623 18.94 -2.80 -26.76
CA PHE A 623 19.98 -1.79 -26.50
C PHE A 623 21.41 -2.35 -26.66
N GLY A 624 21.91 -2.29 -27.90
CA GLY A 624 23.26 -2.66 -28.34
C GLY A 624 23.17 -3.33 -29.71
N ASP A 625 23.85 -2.93 -30.79
CA ASP A 625 24.88 -1.90 -30.99
C ASP A 625 24.54 -1.01 -32.21
N ASN A 626 25.05 0.23 -32.23
CA ASN A 626 25.35 0.93 -33.49
C ASN A 626 26.24 2.17 -33.24
N ASN A 627 27.52 2.09 -33.60
CA ASN A 627 28.48 3.18 -33.49
C ASN A 627 29.12 3.48 -34.86
N PRO A 628 28.68 4.53 -35.58
CA PRO A 628 29.25 4.89 -36.88
C PRO A 628 30.23 6.07 -36.77
N GLN A 629 31.52 5.79 -36.94
CA GLN A 629 32.51 6.81 -37.31
C GLN A 629 33.01 6.58 -38.74
N GLN A 630 32.59 7.44 -39.67
CA GLN A 630 33.49 8.22 -40.54
C GLN A 630 32.72 9.24 -41.40
N ARG A 631 33.40 10.33 -41.78
CA ARG A 631 32.81 11.53 -42.40
C ARG A 631 33.11 11.64 -43.89
N LEU A 632 32.09 12.09 -44.64
CA LEU A 632 32.14 13.01 -45.80
C LEU A 632 32.89 12.61 -47.08
N LYS A 633 32.12 12.45 -48.18
CA LYS A 633 32.27 13.20 -49.45
C LYS A 633 31.09 12.93 -50.42
N PRO A 634 30.54 13.94 -51.12
CA PRO A 634 29.61 13.79 -52.25
C PRO A 634 30.27 14.24 -53.59
N PRO A 635 29.54 14.34 -54.73
CA PRO A 635 28.88 13.24 -55.47
C PRO A 635 29.25 13.24 -56.97
N VAL A 636 29.14 12.12 -57.69
CA VAL A 636 29.18 12.11 -59.18
C VAL A 636 28.17 11.14 -59.82
N GLU A 637 27.48 11.72 -60.79
CA GLU A 637 26.62 11.27 -61.89
C GLU A 637 26.60 9.80 -62.41
N LYS A 638 25.35 9.40 -62.76
CA LYS A 638 24.85 8.89 -64.07
C LYS A 638 25.10 7.46 -64.59
N GLU A 639 24.00 6.94 -65.19
CA GLU A 639 23.92 6.13 -66.43
C GLU A 639 24.55 4.70 -66.40
N HIS A 640 24.06 3.69 -67.11
CA HIS A 640 22.79 3.49 -67.84
C HIS A 640 22.50 1.95 -67.93
N GLU A 641 21.33 1.63 -68.50
CA GLU A 641 21.14 0.48 -69.41
C GLU A 641 20.99 -0.99 -68.93
N THR A 642 19.71 -1.36 -68.81
CA THR A 642 19.02 -2.37 -69.64
C THR A 642 19.19 -3.90 -69.47
N ARG A 643 17.99 -4.49 -69.28
CA ARG A 643 17.37 -5.58 -70.06
C ARG A 643 17.65 -7.05 -69.71
N ARG A 644 16.60 -7.59 -69.09
CA ARG A 644 15.72 -8.68 -69.61
C ARG A 644 16.23 -10.13 -69.58
N ARG A 645 15.47 -10.86 -68.76
CA ARG A 645 14.63 -12.04 -69.09
C ARG A 645 15.24 -13.43 -68.91
N CYS A 646 14.33 -14.30 -68.45
CA CYS A 646 14.33 -15.76 -68.55
C CYS A 646 15.38 -16.48 -67.69
N MET A 647 15.10 -17.65 -67.10
CA MET A 647 13.83 -18.31 -66.74
C MET A 647 14.17 -19.52 -65.84
N VAL A 648 13.17 -20.10 -65.16
CA VAL A 648 13.12 -21.54 -64.78
C VAL A 648 14.09 -22.04 -63.69
N SER A 649 13.47 -22.30 -62.52
CA SER A 649 13.72 -23.36 -61.51
C SER A 649 15.12 -23.93 -61.23
N GLY A 650 15.47 -23.92 -59.94
CA GLY A 650 15.49 -25.17 -59.17
C GLY A 650 16.83 -25.86 -58.93
N HIS A 651 17.41 -25.60 -57.75
CA HIS A 651 17.48 -26.62 -56.69
C HIS A 651 17.38 -25.96 -55.32
#